data_AF-A0A349AXD4-F1
#
_entry.id   AF-A0A349AXD4-F1
#
_cell.length_a   1.000
_cell.length_b   1.000
_cell.length_c   1.000
_cell.angle_alpha   90.00
_cell.angle_beta   90.00
_cell.angle_gamma   90.00
#
_symmetry.space_group_name_H-M   'P 1'
#
loop_
_entity.id
_entity.type
_entity.pdbx_description
1 polymer ?
#
loop_
_entity_poly.entity_id
_entity_poly.type
_entity_poly.pdbx_seq_one_letter_code
_entity_poly.pdbx_strand_id
1 'polypeptide(L)'
;MDNAATPLTGKVLNERYLVGSRIASGGMAVVYEGTDTRLERRVALKVMHTGMASDPLFVESFVREARSAAALSHPNIVAVHDQGTDSCEIYLVMEFVTGSTLRDLLRARGRLSVNEALDVLEPVLDALSAAHAAGLAHRDVKPENILITSDGRIKVADFGLARAVSGATQATRGVVIGTVAYLAPEQVQGGTGNERSDVYSAGVLLFEMLTGKPPYDGDTPAIVAVRHVNEDVPAPSQLIPGSPAAMDALVAGATNRDPSVRYSDAQGFLAAVRATRQRLGLPAIAAIGGFIAEPTFHDTLIVSTDSPVTSSPSSATTPSPAAASSDPERFKTGVLSNPVPNEPEVRKKSRKGLVAFLLVIALAVAAGAGAWALGRTPQVVVPKVVGLTELQAKAALSKVAFTAEFADDSFSETVAAGKVISSDPVAGEQADEKSAVTLTVSKGPERYTIPNLAKRTVTDAEAAITGSNLTVGTTTQAYNSTVGKGLVVSTSPKAGSSVKRDTVVNLIVSKGPEILKVPNVTGQTSSAAQSAVSKAGFKSAVSLQYSEAVAKGVVISQTPSSGTAARDSTIKLVVSNGPPLVTVPNIVSKSLSQATSILSAAGFKISVRTNIPGGGNIVVQQSPGAGSSRPKGSTIVVDVF
;
A
#
# COMPACT_ATOMS: atom_id res chain seq x y z
N MET A 1 -2.02 24.46 -11.88
CA MET A 1 -1.52 24.25 -13.26
C MET A 1 -0.01 24.31 -13.17
N ASP A 2 0.66 23.18 -12.96
CA ASP A 2 2.13 23.09 -12.94
C ASP A 2 2.58 22.27 -14.14
N ASN A 3 2.86 22.97 -15.24
CA ASN A 3 3.47 22.42 -16.46
C ASN A 3 5.00 22.37 -16.24
N ALA A 4 5.48 21.38 -15.50
CA ALA A 4 6.89 21.02 -15.55
C ALA A 4 7.10 20.17 -16.81
N ALA A 5 7.65 20.77 -17.87
CA ALA A 5 8.04 20.05 -19.08
C ALA A 5 8.93 18.86 -18.72
N THR A 6 8.49 17.66 -19.10
CA THR A 6 9.22 16.40 -18.87
C THR A 6 10.38 16.35 -19.88
N PRO A 7 11.61 15.93 -19.53
CA PRO A 7 12.83 16.18 -20.32
C PRO A 7 12.89 15.62 -21.76
N LEU A 8 11.91 14.80 -22.19
CA LEU A 8 11.88 14.19 -23.53
C LEU A 8 10.66 14.60 -24.38
N THR A 9 9.66 15.27 -23.81
CA THR A 9 8.44 15.64 -24.56
C THR A 9 8.79 16.66 -25.64
N GLY A 10 8.36 16.39 -26.88
CA GLY A 10 8.69 17.17 -28.07
C GLY A 10 9.97 16.74 -28.79
N LYS A 11 10.76 15.82 -28.21
CA LYS A 11 11.91 15.21 -28.89
C LYS A 11 11.42 14.21 -29.94
N VAL A 12 12.15 14.12 -31.06
CA VAL A 12 11.94 13.07 -32.06
C VAL A 12 13.03 12.01 -31.88
N LEU A 13 12.67 10.84 -31.39
CA LEU A 13 13.61 9.73 -31.22
C LEU A 13 13.89 9.06 -32.57
N ASN A 14 15.19 8.90 -32.87
CA ASN A 14 15.68 8.26 -34.11
C ASN A 14 15.02 8.84 -35.38
N GLU A 15 14.80 10.15 -35.39
CA GLU A 15 14.16 10.91 -36.48
C GLU A 15 12.77 10.39 -36.93
N ARG A 16 12.12 9.57 -36.10
CA ARG A 16 10.85 8.89 -36.46
C ARG A 16 9.77 8.99 -35.40
N TYR A 17 10.13 8.90 -34.12
CA TYR A 17 9.13 8.79 -33.06
C TYR A 17 9.04 10.10 -32.30
N LEU A 18 8.01 10.89 -32.58
CA LEU A 18 7.75 12.13 -31.84
C LEU A 18 7.20 11.78 -30.46
N VAL A 19 7.93 12.18 -29.41
CA VAL A 19 7.55 11.95 -28.01
C VAL A 19 6.50 12.99 -27.60
N GLY A 20 5.33 12.52 -27.21
CA GLY A 20 4.21 13.30 -26.73
C GLY A 20 4.16 13.39 -25.20
N SER A 21 2.93 13.32 -24.67
CA SER A 21 2.67 13.40 -23.24
C SER A 21 3.21 12.18 -22.49
N ARG A 22 3.60 12.36 -21.23
CA ARG A 22 3.98 11.23 -20.38
C ARG A 22 2.73 10.49 -19.93
N ILE A 23 2.69 9.19 -20.21
CA ILE A 23 1.62 8.27 -19.81
C ILE A 23 1.87 7.80 -18.37
N ALA A 24 3.08 7.34 -18.09
CA ALA A 24 3.40 6.74 -16.80
C ALA A 24 4.92 6.72 -16.53
N SER A 25 5.32 6.40 -15.30
CA SER A 25 6.73 6.28 -14.92
C SER A 25 6.90 5.28 -13.81
N GLY A 26 7.87 4.38 -14.01
CA GLY A 26 8.40 3.50 -12.98
C GLY A 26 9.88 3.74 -12.73
N GLY A 27 10.50 2.86 -11.94
CA GLY A 27 11.88 3.02 -11.48
C GLY A 27 12.90 2.64 -12.53
N MET A 28 12.49 1.87 -13.56
CA MET A 28 13.36 1.46 -14.66
C MET A 28 13.09 2.23 -15.96
N ALA A 29 11.86 2.71 -16.17
CA ALA A 29 11.45 3.33 -17.42
C ALA A 29 10.32 4.35 -17.23
N VAL A 30 10.23 5.28 -18.19
CA VAL A 30 9.11 6.20 -18.36
C VAL A 30 8.40 5.85 -19.65
N VAL A 31 7.08 5.82 -19.62
CA VAL A 31 6.26 5.55 -20.81
C VAL A 31 5.63 6.85 -21.28
N TYR A 32 5.81 7.14 -22.56
CA TYR A 32 5.25 8.30 -23.24
C TYR A 32 4.26 7.86 -24.31
N GLU A 33 3.28 8.71 -24.57
CA GLU A 33 2.56 8.70 -25.83
C GLU A 33 3.54 9.13 -26.92
N GLY A 34 3.49 8.47 -28.06
CA GLY A 34 4.31 8.80 -29.20
C GLY A 34 3.52 8.79 -30.50
N THR A 35 4.06 9.46 -31.50
CA THR A 35 3.58 9.38 -32.88
C THR A 35 4.71 8.86 -33.76
N ASP A 36 4.47 7.76 -34.46
CA ASP A 36 5.34 7.29 -35.53
C ASP A 36 5.10 8.19 -36.76
N THR A 37 6.02 9.11 -37.04
CA THR A 37 5.86 10.13 -38.09
C THR A 37 5.92 9.56 -39.50
N ARG A 38 6.41 8.32 -39.67
CA ARG A 38 6.46 7.64 -40.98
C ARG A 38 5.17 6.91 -41.31
N LEU A 39 4.55 6.29 -40.30
CA LEU A 39 3.31 5.53 -40.45
C LEU A 39 2.07 6.30 -39.99
N GLU A 40 2.26 7.53 -39.51
CA GLU A 40 1.21 8.43 -38.99
C GLU A 40 0.27 7.75 -37.97
N ARG A 41 0.85 6.97 -37.05
CA ARG A 41 0.09 6.23 -36.04
C ARG A 41 0.56 6.53 -34.62
N ARG A 42 -0.37 6.44 -33.68
CA ARG A 42 -0.09 6.53 -32.24
C ARG A 42 0.62 5.27 -31.76
N VAL A 43 1.63 5.46 -30.92
CA VAL A 43 2.44 4.39 -30.33
C VAL A 43 2.69 4.71 -28.85
N ALA A 44 3.00 3.68 -28.05
CA ALA A 44 3.53 3.87 -26.71
C ALA A 44 5.07 3.74 -26.76
N LEU A 45 5.78 4.71 -26.19
CA LEU A 45 7.23 4.76 -26.15
C LEU A 45 7.71 4.52 -24.72
N LYS A 46 8.27 3.34 -24.45
CA LYS A 46 8.85 3.00 -23.15
C LYS A 46 10.34 3.31 -23.18
N VAL A 47 10.74 4.41 -22.55
CA VAL A 47 12.11 4.93 -22.52
C VAL A 47 12.76 4.58 -21.18
N MET A 48 13.93 3.92 -21.22
CA MET A 48 14.70 3.59 -20.02
C MET A 48 15.34 4.83 -19.41
N HIS A 49 15.50 4.86 -18.08
CA HIS A 49 16.21 5.97 -17.42
C HIS A 49 17.69 6.02 -17.85
N THR A 50 18.23 7.23 -17.99
CA THR A 50 19.57 7.50 -18.57
C THR A 50 20.73 6.80 -17.85
N GLY A 51 20.58 6.45 -16.57
CA GLY A 51 21.60 5.74 -15.79
C GLY A 51 21.76 4.26 -16.12
N MET A 52 20.82 3.63 -16.83
CA MET A 52 20.90 2.21 -17.22
C MET A 52 21.50 2.00 -18.61
N ALA A 53 21.54 3.05 -19.44
CA ALA A 53 22.09 2.98 -20.80
C ALA A 53 23.62 2.88 -20.84
N SER A 54 24.30 3.09 -19.71
CA SER A 54 25.76 3.04 -19.58
C SER A 54 26.31 1.65 -19.29
N ASP A 55 25.48 0.65 -18.97
CA ASP A 55 25.90 -0.74 -18.73
C ASP A 55 25.70 -1.59 -20.01
N PRO A 56 26.78 -1.96 -20.74
CA PRO A 56 26.67 -2.70 -21.99
C PRO A 56 25.99 -4.07 -21.83
N LEU A 57 26.14 -4.74 -20.68
CA LEU A 57 25.54 -6.04 -20.42
C LEU A 57 24.02 -5.93 -20.24
N PHE A 58 23.58 -4.84 -19.60
CA PHE A 58 22.16 -4.50 -19.50
C PHE A 58 21.55 -4.26 -20.88
N VAL A 59 22.20 -3.42 -21.70
CA VAL A 59 21.72 -3.08 -23.06
C VAL A 59 21.58 -4.34 -23.91
N GLU A 60 22.59 -5.21 -23.91
CA GLU A 60 22.57 -6.45 -24.69
C GLU A 60 21.45 -7.41 -24.24
N SER A 61 21.26 -7.55 -22.93
CA SER A 61 20.15 -8.37 -22.39
C SER A 61 18.80 -7.77 -22.73
N PHE A 62 18.64 -6.45 -22.61
CA PHE A 62 17.41 -5.72 -22.91
C PHE A 62 17.04 -5.85 -24.39
N VAL A 63 17.99 -5.65 -25.30
CA VAL A 63 17.77 -5.79 -26.76
C VAL A 63 17.38 -7.22 -27.12
N ARG A 64 17.98 -8.23 -26.48
CA ARG A 64 17.62 -9.63 -26.69
C ARG A 64 16.20 -9.95 -26.21
N GLU A 65 15.80 -9.42 -25.04
CA GLU A 65 14.45 -9.59 -24.50
C GLU A 65 13.40 -8.88 -25.37
N ALA A 66 13.66 -7.62 -25.75
CA ALA A 66 12.80 -6.84 -26.65
C ALA A 66 12.58 -7.53 -28.00
N ARG A 67 13.63 -8.13 -28.59
CA ARG A 67 13.50 -8.89 -29.84
C ARG A 67 12.64 -10.14 -29.67
N SER A 68 12.77 -10.83 -28.54
CA SER A 68 11.98 -12.01 -28.23
C SER A 68 10.50 -11.65 -28.05
N ALA A 69 10.21 -10.53 -27.38
CA ALA A 69 8.86 -10.00 -27.25
C ALA A 69 8.26 -9.52 -28.59
N ALA A 70 9.07 -8.92 -29.47
CA ALA A 70 8.64 -8.47 -30.80
C ALA A 70 8.28 -9.61 -31.76
N ALA A 71 8.77 -10.83 -31.52
CA ALA A 71 8.38 -12.00 -32.28
C ALA A 71 6.96 -12.50 -31.93
N LEU A 72 6.38 -12.05 -30.83
CA LEU A 72 5.05 -12.47 -30.40
C LEU A 72 3.97 -11.69 -31.14
N SER A 73 3.11 -12.42 -31.85
CA SER A 73 1.90 -11.88 -32.46
C SER A 73 0.68 -12.64 -31.92
N HIS A 74 -0.10 -11.97 -31.07
CA HIS A 74 -1.28 -12.55 -30.45
C HIS A 74 -2.32 -11.45 -30.15
N PRO A 75 -3.63 -11.69 -30.34
CA PRO A 75 -4.67 -10.69 -30.07
C PRO A 75 -4.65 -10.15 -28.63
N ASN A 76 -4.28 -11.00 -27.67
CA ASN A 76 -4.20 -10.66 -26.24
C ASN A 76 -2.80 -10.27 -25.75
N ILE A 77 -1.85 -10.00 -26.65
CA ILE A 77 -0.52 -9.47 -26.31
C ILE A 77 -0.43 -8.04 -26.87
N VAL A 78 0.19 -7.13 -26.13
CA VAL A 78 0.55 -5.80 -26.63
C VAL A 78 1.70 -5.96 -27.61
N ALA A 79 1.49 -5.58 -28.87
CA ALA A 79 2.50 -5.76 -29.89
C ALA A 79 3.70 -4.81 -29.66
N VAL A 80 4.91 -5.35 -29.74
CA VAL A 80 6.14 -4.55 -29.84
C VAL A 80 6.42 -4.29 -31.31
N HIS A 81 6.49 -3.02 -31.70
CA HIS A 81 6.64 -2.59 -33.08
C HIS A 81 8.08 -2.35 -33.50
N ASP A 82 8.88 -1.79 -32.58
CA ASP A 82 10.26 -1.41 -32.87
C ASP A 82 11.03 -1.25 -31.56
N GLN A 83 12.36 -1.21 -31.66
CA GLN A 83 13.24 -0.85 -30.56
C GLN A 83 14.40 -0.01 -31.09
N GLY A 84 14.94 0.88 -30.26
CA GLY A 84 16.05 1.71 -30.69
C GLY A 84 16.86 2.32 -29.55
N THR A 85 17.98 2.90 -29.96
CA THR A 85 18.86 3.70 -29.13
C THR A 85 19.06 5.03 -29.81
N ASP A 86 18.82 6.14 -29.12
CA ASP A 86 19.07 7.48 -29.63
C ASP A 86 19.86 8.26 -28.58
N SER A 87 21.00 8.84 -28.97
CA SER A 87 21.89 9.64 -28.10
C SER A 87 22.34 8.91 -26.82
N CYS A 88 21.52 8.92 -25.78
CA CYS A 88 21.72 8.22 -24.49
C CYS A 88 20.46 7.50 -23.98
N GLU A 89 19.40 7.42 -24.78
CA GLU A 89 18.14 6.78 -24.41
C GLU A 89 17.96 5.45 -25.15
N ILE A 90 17.58 4.42 -24.39
CA ILE A 90 17.13 3.14 -24.93
C ILE A 90 15.61 3.13 -24.85
N TYR A 91 14.94 2.82 -25.95
CA TYR A 91 13.49 2.86 -25.99
C TYR A 91 12.89 1.66 -26.73
N LEU A 92 11.67 1.32 -26.33
CA LEU A 92 10.82 0.31 -26.95
C LEU A 92 9.56 0.98 -27.47
N VAL A 93 9.20 0.68 -28.72
CA VAL A 93 7.98 1.18 -29.37
C VAL A 93 6.95 0.08 -29.36
N MET A 94 5.81 0.36 -28.76
CA MET A 94 4.73 -0.61 -28.54
C MET A 94 3.40 -0.10 -29.09
N GLU A 95 2.46 -1.00 -29.27
CA GLU A 95 1.07 -0.70 -29.56
C GLU A 95 0.51 0.25 -28.48
N PHE A 96 -0.12 1.34 -28.92
CA PHE A 96 -0.83 2.24 -28.01
C PHE A 96 -2.25 1.70 -27.74
N VAL A 97 -2.49 1.20 -26.54
CA VAL A 97 -3.75 0.59 -26.12
C VAL A 97 -4.60 1.59 -25.36
N THR A 98 -5.75 1.99 -25.90
CA THR A 98 -6.70 2.89 -25.20
C THR A 98 -7.57 2.10 -24.23
N GLY A 99 -7.60 2.49 -22.96
CA GLY A 99 -8.43 1.84 -21.94
C GLY A 99 -7.87 1.99 -20.52
N SER A 100 -8.19 1.03 -19.65
CA SER A 100 -7.77 1.02 -18.24
C SER A 100 -7.00 -0.26 -17.89
N THR A 101 -6.25 -0.26 -16.80
CA THR A 101 -5.62 -1.49 -16.29
C THR A 101 -6.62 -2.33 -15.49
N LEU A 102 -6.33 -3.61 -15.28
CA LEU A 102 -7.08 -4.45 -14.33
C LEU A 102 -6.96 -3.89 -12.90
N ARG A 103 -5.84 -3.25 -12.55
CA ARG A 103 -5.69 -2.55 -11.27
C ARG A 103 -6.76 -1.47 -11.10
N ASP A 104 -7.00 -0.67 -12.13
CA ASP A 104 -8.00 0.41 -12.08
C ASP A 104 -9.42 -0.17 -11.94
N LEU A 105 -9.72 -1.26 -12.66
CA LEU A 105 -10.99 -1.97 -12.53
C LEU A 105 -11.20 -2.51 -11.10
N LEU A 106 -10.18 -3.13 -10.51
CA LEU A 106 -10.26 -3.65 -9.13
C LEU A 106 -10.38 -2.52 -8.10
N ARG A 107 -9.72 -1.38 -8.29
CA ARG A 107 -9.91 -0.21 -7.41
C ARG A 107 -11.33 0.34 -7.49
N ALA A 108 -11.91 0.38 -8.69
CA ALA A 108 -13.25 0.92 -8.90
C ALA A 108 -14.36 0.01 -8.32
N ARG A 109 -14.20 -1.31 -8.45
CA ARG A 109 -15.23 -2.28 -8.06
C ARG A 109 -14.98 -3.04 -6.76
N GLY A 110 -13.76 -3.00 -6.25
CA GLY A 110 -13.29 -3.84 -5.16
C GLY A 110 -12.95 -5.26 -5.63
N ARG A 111 -13.93 -6.00 -6.17
CA ARG A 111 -13.76 -7.39 -6.64
C ARG A 111 -14.62 -7.71 -7.86
N LEU A 112 -14.34 -8.82 -8.51
CA LEU A 112 -15.08 -9.35 -9.66
C LEU A 112 -15.93 -10.57 -9.24
N SER A 113 -17.03 -10.79 -9.96
CA SER A 113 -17.75 -12.05 -9.87
C SER A 113 -16.92 -13.20 -10.47
N VAL A 114 -17.29 -14.45 -10.15
CA VAL A 114 -16.60 -15.63 -10.71
C VAL A 114 -16.57 -15.59 -12.23
N ASN A 115 -17.70 -15.25 -12.89
CA ASN A 115 -17.74 -15.21 -14.34
C ASN A 115 -16.82 -14.13 -14.91
N GLU A 116 -16.87 -12.91 -14.36
CA GLU A 116 -16.01 -11.81 -14.79
C GLU A 116 -14.52 -12.11 -14.57
N ALA A 117 -14.15 -12.74 -13.45
CA ALA A 117 -12.78 -13.14 -13.18
C ALA A 117 -12.27 -14.16 -14.22
N LEU A 118 -13.13 -15.10 -14.65
CA LEU A 118 -12.77 -16.05 -15.71
C LEU A 118 -12.74 -15.39 -17.10
N ASP A 119 -13.60 -14.41 -17.37
CA ASP A 119 -13.59 -13.63 -18.63
C ASP A 119 -12.30 -12.81 -18.78
N VAL A 120 -11.69 -12.37 -17.67
CA VAL A 120 -10.36 -11.74 -17.67
C VAL A 120 -9.25 -12.78 -17.73
N LEU A 121 -9.31 -13.83 -16.90
CA LEU A 121 -8.21 -14.78 -16.75
C LEU A 121 -7.95 -15.61 -18.01
N GLU A 122 -9.00 -16.01 -18.74
CA GLU A 122 -8.83 -16.85 -19.94
C GLU A 122 -7.98 -16.17 -21.02
N PRO A 123 -8.28 -14.94 -21.47
CA PRO A 123 -7.41 -14.19 -22.39
C PRO A 123 -5.99 -13.96 -21.88
N VAL A 124 -5.81 -13.77 -20.57
CA VAL A 124 -4.47 -13.62 -19.96
C VAL A 124 -3.69 -14.91 -20.10
N LEU A 125 -4.29 -16.06 -19.76
CA LEU A 125 -3.64 -17.35 -19.89
C LEU A 125 -3.41 -17.76 -21.35
N ASP A 126 -4.29 -17.35 -22.27
CA ASP A 126 -4.10 -17.55 -23.71
C ASP A 126 -2.87 -16.78 -24.22
N ALA A 127 -2.71 -15.52 -23.81
CA ALA A 127 -1.52 -14.71 -24.07
C ALA A 127 -0.24 -15.32 -23.48
N LEU A 128 -0.27 -15.74 -22.22
CA LEU A 128 0.87 -16.39 -21.56
C LEU A 128 1.20 -17.72 -22.23
N SER A 129 0.19 -18.51 -22.63
CA SER A 129 0.39 -19.76 -23.36
C SER A 129 1.10 -19.53 -24.70
N ALA A 130 0.73 -18.49 -25.45
CA ALA A 130 1.39 -18.15 -26.70
C ALA A 130 2.87 -17.75 -26.47
N ALA A 131 3.16 -17.00 -25.41
CA ALA A 131 4.53 -16.64 -25.05
C ALA A 131 5.36 -17.85 -24.60
N HIS A 132 4.79 -18.74 -23.76
CA HIS A 132 5.46 -19.95 -23.30
C HIS A 132 5.77 -20.90 -24.46
N ALA A 133 4.87 -21.01 -25.44
CA ALA A 133 5.12 -21.79 -26.66
C ALA A 133 6.29 -21.25 -27.49
N ALA A 134 6.57 -19.95 -27.39
CA ALA A 134 7.74 -19.30 -27.99
C ALA A 134 8.98 -19.32 -27.08
N GLY A 135 8.93 -20.00 -25.92
CA GLY A 135 10.03 -20.08 -24.95
C GLY A 135 10.25 -18.79 -24.16
N LEU A 136 9.23 -17.93 -24.05
CA LEU A 136 9.29 -16.67 -23.29
C LEU A 136 8.35 -16.72 -22.09
N ALA A 137 8.91 -16.68 -20.89
CA ALA A 137 8.18 -16.41 -19.65
C ALA A 137 8.03 -14.90 -19.44
N HIS A 138 6.87 -14.48 -18.92
CA HIS A 138 6.53 -13.09 -18.64
C HIS A 138 7.27 -12.53 -17.42
N ARG A 139 7.29 -13.27 -16.31
CA ARG A 139 7.99 -13.02 -15.02
C ARG A 139 7.46 -11.89 -14.14
N ASP A 140 6.63 -11.00 -14.66
CA ASP A 140 6.03 -9.88 -13.90
C ASP A 140 4.50 -9.80 -14.08
N VAL A 141 3.79 -10.94 -13.96
CA VAL A 141 2.33 -10.96 -14.13
C VAL A 141 1.65 -10.29 -12.94
N LYS A 142 0.94 -9.18 -13.17
CA LYS A 142 0.24 -8.38 -12.16
C LYS A 142 -0.88 -7.52 -12.79
N PRO A 143 -1.86 -7.01 -12.01
CA PRO A 143 -2.98 -6.24 -12.53
C PRO A 143 -2.60 -5.01 -13.37
N GLU A 144 -1.45 -4.40 -13.09
CA GLU A 144 -0.94 -3.23 -13.81
C GLU A 144 -0.52 -3.56 -15.25
N ASN A 145 -0.10 -4.80 -15.50
CA ASN A 145 0.34 -5.27 -16.83
C ASN A 145 -0.81 -5.91 -17.64
N ILE A 146 -2.02 -5.97 -17.07
CA ILE A 146 -3.23 -6.44 -17.76
C ILE A 146 -4.06 -5.23 -18.18
N LEU A 147 -4.11 -4.96 -19.48
CA LEU A 147 -4.85 -3.84 -20.06
C LEU A 147 -6.23 -4.30 -20.54
N ILE A 148 -7.22 -3.46 -20.28
CA ILE A 148 -8.61 -3.63 -20.73
C ILE A 148 -8.87 -2.49 -21.71
N THR A 149 -9.03 -2.83 -22.99
CA THR A 149 -9.29 -1.84 -24.03
C THR A 149 -10.68 -1.20 -23.87
N SER A 150 -10.89 -0.05 -24.50
CA SER A 150 -12.20 0.62 -24.58
C SER A 150 -13.31 -0.26 -25.19
N ASP A 151 -12.96 -1.21 -26.07
CA ASP A 151 -13.88 -2.21 -26.61
C ASP A 151 -13.98 -3.50 -25.77
N GLY A 152 -13.34 -3.55 -24.60
CA GLY A 152 -13.47 -4.61 -23.61
C GLY A 152 -12.64 -5.87 -23.86
N ARG A 153 -11.63 -5.80 -24.74
CA ARG A 153 -10.63 -6.86 -24.96
C ARG A 153 -9.52 -6.76 -23.92
N ILE A 154 -8.94 -7.91 -23.59
CA ILE A 154 -7.80 -8.01 -22.68
C ILE A 154 -6.49 -8.08 -23.47
N LYS A 155 -5.48 -7.32 -23.05
CA LYS A 155 -4.11 -7.37 -23.57
C LYS A 155 -3.10 -7.42 -22.44
N VAL A 156 -2.11 -8.29 -22.55
CA VAL A 156 -0.99 -8.41 -21.61
C VAL A 156 0.21 -7.62 -22.14
N ALA A 157 0.74 -6.73 -21.31
CA ALA A 157 1.88 -5.86 -21.61
C ALA A 157 3.16 -6.33 -20.89
N ASP A 158 4.32 -5.81 -21.29
CA ASP A 158 5.60 -5.96 -20.56
C ASP A 158 6.16 -7.39 -20.43
N PHE A 159 5.97 -8.23 -21.46
CA PHE A 159 6.62 -9.55 -21.54
C PHE A 159 8.14 -9.44 -21.47
N GLY A 160 8.74 -10.04 -20.43
CA GLY A 160 10.18 -10.24 -20.35
C GLY A 160 10.96 -8.95 -20.54
N LEU A 161 10.79 -7.95 -19.66
CA LEU A 161 11.67 -6.77 -19.62
C LEU A 161 12.36 -6.61 -18.25
N ALA A 162 12.03 -7.47 -17.28
CA ALA A 162 12.47 -7.37 -15.90
C ALA A 162 13.78 -8.12 -15.59
N ARG A 163 14.28 -8.97 -16.51
CA ARG A 163 15.47 -9.79 -16.22
C ARG A 163 16.78 -8.99 -16.28
N ALA A 164 16.79 -7.85 -16.95
CA ALA A 164 18.01 -7.07 -17.17
C ALA A 164 18.67 -6.54 -15.88
N VAL A 165 18.01 -6.57 -14.71
CA VAL A 165 18.55 -6.03 -13.44
C VAL A 165 18.75 -7.09 -12.32
N SER A 166 18.23 -8.30 -12.46
CA SER A 166 18.09 -9.21 -11.30
C SER A 166 19.23 -10.20 -11.06
N GLY A 167 20.38 -10.06 -11.73
CA GLY A 167 21.44 -11.07 -11.68
C GLY A 167 22.38 -11.06 -10.46
N ALA A 168 22.70 -9.89 -9.88
CA ALA A 168 23.81 -9.83 -8.91
C ALA A 168 23.72 -8.76 -7.80
N THR A 169 22.81 -7.78 -7.90
CA THR A 169 22.80 -6.60 -7.01
C THR A 169 21.56 -6.48 -6.13
N GLN A 170 20.52 -7.29 -6.34
CA GLN A 170 19.26 -7.20 -5.57
C GLN A 170 19.30 -7.98 -4.24
N ALA A 171 20.04 -9.10 -4.16
CA ALA A 171 20.21 -9.83 -2.90
C ALA A 171 21.18 -9.12 -1.92
N THR A 172 22.13 -8.34 -2.44
CA THR A 172 23.23 -7.74 -1.65
C THR A 172 22.87 -6.38 -1.04
N ARG A 173 21.71 -5.78 -1.38
CA ARG A 173 21.29 -4.45 -0.88
C ARG A 173 19.94 -4.43 -0.14
N GLY A 174 19.24 -5.55 0.01
CA GLY A 174 18.00 -5.61 0.79
C GLY A 174 16.82 -4.78 0.23
N VAL A 175 16.97 -4.19 -0.96
CA VAL A 175 15.90 -3.46 -1.63
C VAL A 175 15.34 -4.37 -2.71
N VAL A 176 14.25 -5.06 -2.38
CA VAL A 176 13.42 -5.75 -3.37
C VAL A 176 12.66 -4.66 -4.13
N ILE A 177 13.15 -4.32 -5.32
CA ILE A 177 12.54 -3.33 -6.21
C ILE A 177 11.51 -4.08 -7.08
N GLY A 178 10.23 -3.95 -6.75
CA GLY A 178 9.11 -4.55 -7.48
C GLY A 178 7.85 -4.75 -6.62
N THR A 179 6.69 -4.95 -7.27
CA THR A 179 5.43 -5.29 -6.60
C THR A 179 5.48 -6.74 -6.10
N VAL A 180 6.00 -6.94 -4.89
CA VAL A 180 6.27 -8.27 -4.30
C VAL A 180 5.03 -9.15 -4.13
N ALA A 181 3.83 -8.57 -4.18
CA ALA A 181 2.55 -9.25 -3.94
C ALA A 181 2.19 -10.36 -4.94
N TYR A 182 2.87 -10.44 -6.10
CA TYR A 182 2.61 -11.46 -7.13
C TYR A 182 3.81 -12.37 -7.41
N LEU A 183 4.94 -12.17 -6.71
CA LEU A 183 6.16 -12.93 -6.97
C LEU A 183 5.99 -14.39 -6.57
N ALA A 184 6.46 -15.29 -7.43
CA ALA A 184 6.51 -16.71 -7.12
C ALA A 184 7.60 -17.00 -6.07
N PRO A 185 7.43 -18.03 -5.21
CA PRO A 185 8.39 -18.42 -4.18
C PRO A 185 9.82 -18.58 -4.70
N GLU A 186 9.97 -19.21 -5.86
CA GLU A 186 11.26 -19.45 -6.51
C GLU A 186 11.93 -18.15 -7.03
N GLN A 187 11.14 -17.14 -7.41
CA GLN A 187 11.66 -15.83 -7.79
C GLN A 187 12.22 -15.08 -6.59
N VAL A 188 11.62 -15.26 -5.41
CA VAL A 188 12.10 -14.68 -4.15
C VAL A 188 13.38 -15.38 -3.68
N GLN A 189 13.46 -16.70 -3.78
CA GLN A 189 14.59 -17.49 -3.30
C GLN A 189 15.80 -17.48 -4.24
N GLY A 190 15.56 -17.58 -5.55
CA GLY A 190 16.60 -17.80 -6.55
C GLY A 190 16.70 -16.72 -7.63
N GLY A 191 15.85 -15.68 -7.58
CA GLY A 191 15.87 -14.57 -8.55
C GLY A 191 15.54 -14.97 -9.99
N THR A 192 15.08 -16.20 -10.22
CA THR A 192 14.80 -16.73 -11.56
C THR A 192 13.34 -17.16 -11.67
N GLY A 193 12.66 -16.67 -12.71
CA GLY A 193 11.27 -17.00 -13.01
C GLY A 193 11.15 -17.71 -14.36
N ASN A 194 10.26 -18.70 -14.42
CA ASN A 194 9.95 -19.50 -15.60
C ASN A 194 8.42 -19.57 -15.83
N GLU A 195 7.97 -20.44 -16.73
CA GLU A 195 6.57 -20.62 -17.09
C GLU A 195 5.68 -20.96 -15.88
N ARG A 196 6.23 -21.68 -14.89
CA ARG A 196 5.54 -22.06 -13.65
C ARG A 196 5.46 -20.93 -12.64
N SER A 197 6.39 -19.97 -12.72
CA SER A 197 6.31 -18.72 -11.96
C SER A 197 5.16 -17.87 -12.47
N ASP A 198 4.96 -17.79 -13.79
CA ASP A 198 3.82 -17.08 -14.38
C ASP A 198 2.48 -17.71 -14.01
N VAL A 199 2.40 -19.05 -13.96
CA VAL A 199 1.23 -19.78 -13.45
C VAL A 199 0.92 -19.39 -12.01
N TYR A 200 1.94 -19.30 -11.14
CA TYR A 200 1.76 -18.87 -9.75
C TYR A 200 1.20 -17.46 -9.67
N SER A 201 1.82 -16.51 -10.37
CA SER A 201 1.38 -15.11 -10.39
C SER A 201 -0.03 -14.96 -10.96
N ALA A 202 -0.40 -15.74 -11.99
CA ALA A 202 -1.77 -15.79 -12.51
C ALA A 202 -2.78 -16.38 -11.50
N GLY A 203 -2.35 -17.35 -10.67
CA GLY A 203 -3.16 -17.87 -9.56
C GLY A 203 -3.40 -16.82 -8.46
N VAL A 204 -2.36 -16.04 -8.13
CA VAL A 204 -2.49 -14.89 -7.21
C VAL A 204 -3.42 -13.82 -7.80
N LEU A 205 -3.32 -13.56 -9.10
CA LEU A 205 -4.21 -12.65 -9.82
C LEU A 205 -5.67 -13.11 -9.73
N LEU A 206 -5.94 -14.40 -9.93
CA LEU A 206 -7.28 -14.99 -9.76
C LEU A 206 -7.80 -14.81 -8.33
N PHE A 207 -6.97 -15.09 -7.32
CA PHE A 207 -7.35 -14.91 -5.92
C PHE A 207 -7.76 -13.46 -5.63
N GLU A 208 -6.97 -12.48 -6.09
CA GLU A 208 -7.28 -11.07 -5.90
C GLU A 208 -8.53 -10.65 -6.65
N MET A 209 -8.72 -11.08 -7.90
CA MET A 209 -9.95 -10.75 -8.66
C MET A 209 -11.20 -11.23 -7.92
N LEU A 210 -11.16 -12.40 -7.28
CA LEU A 210 -12.30 -12.95 -6.53
C LEU A 210 -12.52 -12.29 -5.17
N THR A 211 -11.44 -11.97 -4.45
CA THR A 211 -11.51 -11.52 -3.04
C THR A 211 -11.39 -10.01 -2.87
N GLY A 212 -10.87 -9.31 -3.88
CA GLY A 212 -10.60 -7.88 -3.92
C GLY A 212 -9.29 -7.44 -3.26
N LYS A 213 -8.46 -8.39 -2.81
CA LYS A 213 -7.14 -8.12 -2.22
C LYS A 213 -6.16 -9.27 -2.49
N PRO A 214 -4.85 -9.02 -2.59
CA PRO A 214 -3.86 -10.08 -2.71
C PRO A 214 -3.88 -11.01 -1.48
N PRO A 215 -3.37 -12.24 -1.59
CA PRO A 215 -3.42 -13.24 -0.52
C PRO A 215 -2.59 -12.86 0.70
N TYR A 216 -1.52 -12.09 0.50
CA TYR A 216 -0.63 -11.64 1.55
C TYR A 216 -0.56 -10.12 1.57
N ASP A 217 -0.61 -9.58 2.79
CA ASP A 217 -0.38 -8.17 3.09
C ASP A 217 0.73 -8.06 4.14
N GLY A 218 1.50 -6.97 4.14
CA GLY A 218 2.62 -6.81 5.05
C GLY A 218 3.18 -5.39 5.03
N ASP A 219 3.67 -4.95 6.19
CA ASP A 219 4.20 -3.59 6.38
C ASP A 219 5.44 -3.29 5.52
N THR A 220 6.13 -4.33 5.05
CA THR A 220 7.26 -4.21 4.12
C THR A 220 7.15 -5.22 2.98
N PRO A 221 7.64 -4.89 1.77
CA PRO A 221 7.68 -5.84 0.66
C PRO A 221 8.44 -7.13 0.98
N ALA A 222 9.50 -7.05 1.80
CA ALA A 222 10.25 -8.22 2.25
C ALA A 222 9.38 -9.21 3.05
N ILE A 223 8.46 -8.72 3.89
CA ILE A 223 7.53 -9.58 4.64
C ILE A 223 6.60 -10.33 3.68
N VAL A 224 6.06 -9.62 2.68
CA VAL A 224 5.19 -10.23 1.66
C VAL A 224 5.94 -11.31 0.87
N ALA A 225 7.21 -11.06 0.49
CA ALA A 225 8.08 -12.05 -0.16
C ALA A 225 8.29 -13.31 0.70
N VAL A 226 8.58 -13.12 1.99
CA VAL A 226 8.76 -14.22 2.94
C VAL A 226 7.48 -15.05 3.08
N ARG A 227 6.29 -14.42 3.02
CA ARG A 227 5.02 -15.14 3.06
C ARG A 227 4.78 -16.00 1.83
N HIS A 228 5.06 -15.50 0.62
CA HIS A 228 4.99 -16.33 -0.59
C HIS A 228 5.83 -17.60 -0.46
N VAL A 229 7.00 -17.52 0.21
CA VAL A 229 7.87 -18.67 0.43
C VAL A 229 7.36 -19.63 1.52
N ASN A 230 6.79 -19.10 2.61
CA ASN A 230 6.55 -19.89 3.83
C ASN A 230 5.09 -20.21 4.13
N GLU A 231 4.15 -19.50 3.51
CA GLU A 231 2.70 -19.64 3.74
C GLU A 231 2.03 -20.14 2.46
N ASP A 232 0.97 -20.94 2.59
CA ASP A 232 0.14 -21.33 1.45
C ASP A 232 -0.91 -20.25 1.17
N VAL A 233 -1.30 -20.08 -0.09
CA VAL A 233 -2.33 -19.11 -0.46
C VAL A 233 -3.68 -19.60 0.08
N PRO A 234 -4.43 -18.78 0.83
CA PRO A 234 -5.71 -19.21 1.38
C PRO A 234 -6.74 -19.47 0.28
N ALA A 235 -7.73 -20.32 0.58
CA ALA A 235 -8.82 -20.57 -0.34
C ALA A 235 -9.74 -19.33 -0.47
N PRO A 236 -10.11 -18.87 -1.67
CA PRO A 236 -11.06 -17.77 -1.86
C PRO A 236 -12.36 -17.91 -1.06
N SER A 237 -12.90 -19.14 -0.91
CA SER A 237 -14.12 -19.41 -0.14
C SER A 237 -14.01 -19.08 1.36
N GLN A 238 -12.80 -19.03 1.92
CA GLN A 238 -12.58 -18.59 3.31
C GLN A 238 -12.84 -17.09 3.50
N LEU A 239 -12.59 -16.29 2.47
CA LEU A 239 -12.80 -14.84 2.48
C LEU A 239 -14.18 -14.46 1.94
N ILE A 240 -14.66 -15.20 0.95
CA ILE A 240 -15.93 -14.93 0.26
C ILE A 240 -16.84 -16.16 0.38
N PRO A 241 -17.71 -16.20 1.43
CA PRO A 241 -18.70 -17.26 1.57
C PRO A 241 -19.58 -17.39 0.33
N GLY A 242 -19.75 -18.61 -0.17
CA GLY A 242 -20.51 -18.90 -1.40
C GLY A 242 -19.68 -18.96 -2.68
N SER A 243 -18.36 -18.70 -2.62
CA SER A 243 -17.47 -19.00 -3.76
C SER A 243 -17.47 -20.51 -4.06
N PRO A 244 -17.59 -20.94 -5.34
CA PRO A 244 -17.54 -22.35 -5.69
C PRO A 244 -16.21 -23.00 -5.29
N ALA A 245 -16.25 -24.20 -4.70
CA ALA A 245 -15.05 -24.97 -4.34
C ALA A 245 -14.12 -25.25 -5.54
N ALA A 246 -14.67 -25.18 -6.76
CA ALA A 246 -13.89 -25.25 -7.98
C ALA A 246 -12.89 -24.09 -8.14
N MET A 247 -13.21 -22.88 -7.65
CA MET A 247 -12.29 -21.74 -7.65
C MET A 247 -11.15 -21.95 -6.65
N ASP A 248 -11.45 -22.52 -5.49
CA ASP A 248 -10.43 -22.86 -4.49
C ASP A 248 -9.41 -23.86 -5.07
N ALA A 249 -9.88 -24.86 -5.81
CA ALA A 249 -9.02 -25.83 -6.47
C ALA A 249 -8.14 -25.20 -7.58
N LEU A 250 -8.68 -24.24 -8.35
CA LEU A 250 -7.90 -23.52 -9.36
C LEU A 250 -6.79 -22.68 -8.73
N VAL A 251 -7.11 -21.90 -7.69
CA VAL A 251 -6.13 -21.09 -6.96
C VAL A 251 -5.07 -21.98 -6.34
N ALA A 252 -5.46 -22.98 -5.54
CA ALA A 252 -4.52 -23.88 -4.87
C ALA A 252 -3.61 -24.64 -5.85
N GLY A 253 -4.14 -25.08 -7.00
CA GLY A 253 -3.35 -25.75 -8.03
C GLY A 253 -2.34 -24.84 -8.71
N ALA A 254 -2.67 -23.56 -8.92
CA ALA A 254 -1.78 -22.59 -9.53
C ALA A 254 -0.74 -22.03 -8.54
N THR A 255 -1.12 -21.83 -7.27
CA THR A 255 -0.30 -21.17 -6.25
C THR A 255 0.39 -22.13 -5.28
N ASN A 256 0.61 -23.39 -5.68
CA ASN A 256 1.36 -24.33 -4.85
C ASN A 256 2.80 -23.83 -4.64
N ARG A 257 3.37 -23.95 -3.44
CA ARG A 257 4.75 -23.50 -3.21
C ARG A 257 5.78 -24.29 -4.01
N ASP A 258 5.56 -25.59 -4.21
CA ASP A 258 6.39 -26.42 -5.06
C ASP A 258 6.01 -26.22 -6.54
N PRO A 259 6.89 -25.65 -7.40
CA PRO A 259 6.59 -25.44 -8.81
C PRO A 259 6.28 -26.73 -9.57
N SER A 260 6.77 -27.89 -9.09
CA SER A 260 6.54 -29.19 -9.73
C SER A 260 5.11 -29.72 -9.60
N VAL A 261 4.38 -29.23 -8.61
CA VAL A 261 2.99 -29.59 -8.34
C VAL A 261 2.02 -28.70 -9.11
N ARG A 262 2.46 -27.51 -9.55
CA ARG A 262 1.64 -26.58 -10.34
C ARG A 262 1.36 -27.14 -11.75
N TYR A 263 0.46 -26.47 -12.46
CA TYR A 263 0.34 -26.66 -13.91
C TYR A 263 1.71 -26.43 -14.59
N SER A 264 2.02 -27.23 -15.61
CA SER A 264 3.30 -27.17 -16.31
C SER A 264 3.60 -25.79 -16.89
N ASP A 265 2.56 -25.12 -17.35
CA ASP A 265 2.57 -23.85 -18.07
C ASP A 265 1.15 -23.22 -18.06
N ALA A 266 1.03 -22.06 -18.69
CA ALA A 266 -0.24 -21.35 -18.85
C ALA A 266 -1.27 -22.11 -19.70
N GLN A 267 -0.86 -22.98 -20.64
CA GLN A 267 -1.78 -23.80 -21.43
C GLN A 267 -2.50 -24.82 -20.55
N GLY A 268 -1.75 -25.51 -19.68
CA GLY A 268 -2.29 -26.44 -18.70
C GLY A 268 -3.26 -25.75 -17.74
N PHE A 269 -2.91 -24.55 -17.27
CA PHE A 269 -3.80 -23.78 -16.39
C PHE A 269 -5.07 -23.31 -17.14
N LEU A 270 -4.94 -22.83 -18.38
CA LEU A 270 -6.06 -22.42 -19.23
C LEU A 270 -7.05 -23.57 -19.46
N ALA A 271 -6.55 -24.79 -19.71
CA ALA A 271 -7.39 -25.97 -19.87
C ALA A 271 -8.19 -26.27 -18.60
N ALA A 272 -7.57 -26.17 -17.42
CA ALA A 272 -8.25 -26.34 -16.14
C ALA A 272 -9.32 -25.28 -15.87
N VAL A 273 -9.03 -24.02 -16.24
CA VAL A 273 -9.98 -22.90 -16.15
C VAL A 273 -11.20 -23.15 -17.05
N ARG A 274 -10.98 -23.48 -18.33
CA ARG A 274 -12.07 -23.76 -19.29
C ARG A 274 -12.92 -24.95 -18.87
N ALA A 275 -12.29 -26.04 -18.40
CA ALA A 275 -13.01 -27.20 -17.88
C ALA A 275 -13.86 -26.85 -16.65
N THR A 276 -13.35 -25.97 -15.78
CA THR A 276 -14.09 -25.48 -14.62
C THR A 276 -15.24 -24.58 -15.01
N ARG A 277 -15.06 -23.66 -15.97
CA ARG A 277 -16.15 -22.83 -16.50
C ARG A 277 -17.28 -23.70 -17.04
N GLN A 278 -16.96 -24.71 -17.86
CA GLN A 278 -17.93 -25.64 -18.43
C GLN A 278 -18.70 -26.39 -17.34
N ARG A 279 -18.01 -26.92 -16.33
CA ARG A 279 -18.62 -27.62 -15.20
C ARG A 279 -19.55 -26.75 -14.37
N LEU A 280 -19.26 -25.45 -14.25
CA LEU A 280 -20.11 -24.49 -13.55
C LEU A 280 -21.25 -23.94 -14.42
N GLY A 281 -21.30 -24.27 -15.72
CA GLY A 281 -22.32 -23.78 -16.64
C GLY A 281 -22.29 -22.26 -16.84
N LEU A 282 -21.11 -21.64 -16.70
CA LEU A 282 -20.97 -20.19 -16.77
C LEU A 282 -20.77 -19.74 -18.24
N PRO A 283 -21.56 -18.76 -18.73
CA PRO A 283 -21.45 -18.29 -20.11
C PRO A 283 -20.18 -17.44 -20.32
N ALA A 284 -19.49 -17.65 -21.44
CA ALA A 284 -18.43 -16.76 -21.90
C ALA A 284 -19.00 -15.44 -22.42
N ILE A 285 -18.52 -14.32 -21.88
CA ILE A 285 -18.92 -13.00 -22.36
C ILE A 285 -17.83 -12.52 -23.33
N ALA A 286 -18.23 -12.25 -24.58
CA ALA A 286 -17.29 -11.94 -25.66
C ALA A 286 -16.56 -10.59 -25.50
N ALA A 287 -17.08 -9.67 -24.68
CA ALA A 287 -16.44 -8.40 -24.37
C ALA A 287 -16.87 -7.89 -23.00
N ILE A 288 -15.89 -7.50 -22.16
CA ILE A 288 -16.13 -6.93 -20.82
C ILE A 288 -16.72 -5.50 -20.93
N GLY A 289 -16.70 -4.91 -22.13
CA GLY A 289 -17.09 -3.52 -22.42
C GLY A 289 -18.53 -3.14 -22.09
N GLY A 290 -19.45 -4.11 -21.97
CA GLY A 290 -20.84 -3.85 -21.57
C GLY A 290 -21.04 -3.54 -20.07
N PHE A 291 -20.04 -3.79 -19.23
CA PHE A 291 -20.18 -3.67 -17.78
C PHE A 291 -19.52 -2.41 -17.19
N ILE A 292 -18.72 -1.67 -17.96
CA ILE A 292 -17.99 -0.50 -17.48
C ILE A 292 -18.95 0.72 -17.45
N ALA A 293 -19.77 0.82 -16.39
CA ALA A 293 -20.39 2.10 -16.02
C ALA A 293 -19.27 3.07 -15.68
N GLU A 294 -19.19 4.18 -16.43
CA GLU A 294 -18.09 5.16 -16.50
C GLU A 294 -17.20 5.26 -15.24
N PRO A 295 -16.02 4.63 -15.23
CA PRO A 295 -14.89 5.22 -14.55
C PRO A 295 -14.50 6.47 -15.35
N THR A 296 -14.05 7.52 -14.67
CA THR A 296 -13.40 8.66 -15.33
C THR A 296 -12.27 8.13 -16.20
N PHE A 297 -12.50 8.12 -17.52
CA PHE A 297 -11.54 7.68 -18.51
C PHE A 297 -10.35 8.63 -18.44
N HIS A 298 -9.26 8.17 -17.84
CA HIS A 298 -7.96 8.79 -18.06
C HIS A 298 -7.41 8.20 -19.36
N ASP A 299 -6.98 9.07 -20.28
CA ASP A 299 -6.29 8.66 -21.51
C ASP A 299 -5.02 7.88 -21.14
N THR A 300 -5.17 6.56 -21.01
CA THR A 300 -4.14 5.50 -20.97
C THR A 300 -3.06 5.61 -19.90
N LEU A 301 -2.78 4.50 -19.22
CA LEU A 301 -1.70 4.38 -18.23
C LEU A 301 -0.99 3.02 -18.41
N ILE A 302 0.31 3.00 -18.70
CA ILE A 302 1.19 1.81 -18.52
C ILE A 302 1.88 1.98 -17.17
N VAL A 303 1.21 1.61 -16.09
CA VAL A 303 1.72 1.86 -14.73
C VAL A 303 2.75 0.80 -14.32
N SER A 304 4.03 1.08 -14.55
CA SER A 304 5.05 0.59 -13.63
C SER A 304 5.11 1.58 -12.47
N THR A 305 4.52 1.29 -11.30
CA THR A 305 4.80 2.08 -10.10
C THR A 305 6.09 1.57 -9.46
N ASP A 306 7.21 2.28 -9.64
CA ASP A 306 8.08 2.52 -8.50
C ASP A 306 7.89 3.97 -8.10
N SER A 307 7.68 4.19 -6.82
CA SER A 307 7.81 5.51 -6.21
C SER A 307 9.31 5.78 -5.97
N PRO A 308 9.94 6.79 -6.58
CA PRO A 308 11.19 7.32 -6.10
C PRO A 308 10.89 8.43 -5.09
N VAL A 309 11.39 8.29 -3.86
CA VAL A 309 11.61 9.45 -2.99
C VAL A 309 13.01 9.96 -3.31
N THR A 310 13.08 11.10 -3.99
CA THR A 310 14.29 11.87 -4.19
C THR A 310 14.64 12.62 -2.91
N SER A 311 15.85 12.43 -2.39
CA SER A 311 16.54 13.45 -1.59
C SER A 311 18.02 13.49 -1.98
N SER A 312 18.40 14.55 -2.68
CA SER A 312 19.80 14.93 -2.89
C SER A 312 20.45 15.32 -1.56
N PRO A 313 21.71 14.96 -1.31
CA PRO A 313 22.54 15.64 -0.32
C PRO A 313 23.38 16.73 -1.03
N SER A 314 23.35 17.94 -0.47
CA SER A 314 24.31 19.00 -0.75
C SER A 314 25.27 19.15 0.43
N SER A 315 26.54 19.38 0.08
CA SER A 315 27.62 20.02 0.85
C SER A 315 28.65 19.13 1.58
N ALA A 316 29.78 18.99 0.88
CA ALA A 316 31.17 19.30 1.30
C ALA A 316 31.87 18.49 2.41
N THR A 317 32.99 17.85 2.06
CA THR A 317 34.35 18.16 2.57
C THR A 317 35.42 17.41 1.75
N THR A 318 36.48 18.16 1.37
CA THR A 318 37.71 17.83 0.62
C THR A 318 38.63 16.86 1.38
N PRO A 319 39.66 16.19 0.76
CA PRO A 319 40.84 16.87 0.23
C PRO A 319 41.44 16.34 -1.09
N SER A 320 42.11 17.29 -1.75
CA SER A 320 43.18 17.27 -2.78
C SER A 320 43.97 15.96 -3.00
N PRO A 321 44.39 15.69 -4.25
CA PRO A 321 45.81 15.93 -4.57
C PRO A 321 46.08 16.52 -5.98
N ALA A 322 47.09 17.39 -6.04
CA ALA A 322 47.89 17.79 -7.21
C ALA A 322 49.37 17.73 -6.75
N ALA A 323 50.41 17.48 -7.54
CA ALA A 323 50.66 17.50 -8.97
C ALA A 323 51.92 16.59 -9.22
N ALA A 324 52.01 15.80 -10.28
CA ALA A 324 52.49 16.11 -11.64
C ALA A 324 54.02 16.00 -11.87
N SER A 325 54.32 15.37 -13.02
CA SER A 325 55.49 15.44 -13.91
C SER A 325 56.11 14.05 -14.14
N SER A 326 56.40 13.58 -15.35
CA SER A 326 56.23 14.10 -16.72
C SER A 326 56.52 12.95 -17.70
N ASP A 327 55.70 12.88 -18.74
CA ASP A 327 55.85 12.15 -20.02
C ASP A 327 57.11 12.62 -20.83
N PRO A 328 57.43 12.12 -22.06
CA PRO A 328 56.80 11.05 -22.86
C PRO A 328 57.77 10.11 -23.67
N GLU A 329 57.16 9.07 -24.29
CA GLU A 329 57.36 8.50 -25.66
C GLU A 329 58.77 8.36 -26.30
N ARG A 330 59.13 7.41 -27.19
CA ARG A 330 58.57 6.20 -27.87
C ARG A 330 59.64 5.76 -28.90
N PHE A 331 59.42 4.61 -29.55
CA PHE A 331 60.13 4.03 -30.73
C PHE A 331 61.44 3.27 -30.47
N LYS A 332 61.81 2.21 -31.20
CA LYS A 332 61.16 1.08 -31.93
C LYS A 332 62.35 0.14 -32.30
N THR A 333 62.00 -1.07 -32.75
CA THR A 333 62.81 -2.02 -33.57
C THR A 333 64.02 -2.73 -32.92
N GLY A 334 63.99 -4.07 -32.97
CA GLY A 334 65.15 -4.92 -32.69
C GLY A 334 66.01 -5.20 -33.92
N VAL A 335 67.09 -5.97 -33.72
CA VAL A 335 67.71 -6.95 -34.64
C VAL A 335 68.99 -7.51 -33.97
N LEU A 336 69.10 -8.84 -34.03
CA LEU A 336 70.25 -9.76 -34.03
C LEU A 336 71.66 -9.28 -33.60
N SER A 337 72.31 -10.06 -32.72
CA SER A 337 73.48 -10.92 -33.04
C SER A 337 74.44 -11.07 -31.82
N ASN A 338 74.74 -12.32 -31.48
CA ASN A 338 75.94 -12.71 -30.71
C ASN A 338 77.19 -12.50 -31.60
N PRO A 339 78.42 -12.26 -31.06
CA PRO A 339 79.20 -13.38 -30.51
C PRO A 339 80.22 -13.08 -29.38
N VAL A 340 80.50 -14.16 -28.64
CA VAL A 340 81.80 -14.65 -28.11
C VAL A 340 82.67 -13.75 -27.20
N PRO A 341 82.94 -14.21 -25.95
CA PRO A 341 83.93 -13.64 -25.04
C PRO A 341 85.32 -14.30 -25.16
N ASN A 342 86.39 -13.52 -24.99
CA ASN A 342 87.73 -14.02 -24.68
C ASN A 342 88.08 -13.70 -23.21
N GLU A 343 88.26 -14.77 -22.44
CA GLU A 343 89.08 -14.90 -21.22
C GLU A 343 90.58 -14.65 -21.54
N PRO A 344 91.54 -14.76 -20.56
CA PRO A 344 91.57 -14.35 -19.15
C PRO A 344 92.95 -13.75 -18.76
N GLU A 345 93.19 -13.36 -17.49
CA GLU A 345 94.41 -13.77 -16.76
C GLU A 345 94.36 -13.49 -15.24
N VAL A 346 93.92 -14.52 -14.52
CA VAL A 346 94.48 -15.15 -13.30
C VAL A 346 95.59 -14.43 -12.50
N ARG A 347 95.38 -14.26 -11.17
CA ARG A 347 96.18 -14.97 -10.12
C ARG A 347 95.72 -14.75 -8.66
N LYS A 348 95.24 -15.86 -8.08
CA LYS A 348 95.66 -16.55 -6.81
C LYS A 348 95.91 -15.67 -5.56
N LYS A 349 95.49 -16.00 -4.33
CA LYS A 349 95.02 -17.24 -3.67
C LYS A 349 94.60 -16.85 -2.23
N SER A 350 93.54 -17.43 -1.67
CA SER A 350 93.54 -17.96 -0.29
C SER A 350 92.20 -18.65 0.03
N ARG A 351 92.21 -19.99 0.12
CA ARG A 351 91.05 -20.83 0.44
C ARG A 351 90.70 -20.88 1.94
N LYS A 352 91.26 -20.00 2.78
CA LYS A 352 90.96 -19.96 4.22
C LYS A 352 89.91 -18.91 4.62
N GLY A 353 89.66 -17.90 3.78
CA GLY A 353 88.63 -16.88 4.02
C GLY A 353 87.21 -17.32 3.67
N LEU A 354 87.06 -18.19 2.66
CA LEU A 354 85.74 -18.63 2.16
C LEU A 354 84.99 -19.50 3.19
N VAL A 355 85.71 -20.37 3.91
CA VAL A 355 85.11 -21.27 4.90
C VAL A 355 84.69 -20.50 6.16
N ALA A 356 85.48 -19.53 6.60
CA ALA A 356 85.12 -18.65 7.71
C ALA A 356 83.94 -17.74 7.36
N PHE A 357 83.88 -17.22 6.14
CA PHE A 357 82.77 -16.40 5.65
C PHE A 357 81.46 -17.21 5.52
N LEU A 358 81.52 -18.44 5.02
CA LEU A 358 80.36 -19.33 4.94
C LEU A 358 79.87 -19.78 6.32
N LEU A 359 80.76 -19.97 7.29
CA LEU A 359 80.38 -20.28 8.68
C LEU A 359 79.71 -19.11 9.38
N VAL A 360 80.20 -17.88 9.17
CA VAL A 360 79.58 -16.66 9.72
C VAL A 360 78.21 -16.40 9.08
N ILE A 361 78.06 -16.64 7.77
CA ILE A 361 76.75 -16.57 7.10
C ILE A 361 75.83 -17.67 7.61
N ALA A 362 76.30 -18.90 7.78
CA ALA A 362 75.48 -19.99 8.32
C ALA A 362 75.05 -19.70 9.77
N LEU A 363 75.92 -19.12 10.59
CA LEU A 363 75.59 -18.67 11.95
C LEU A 363 74.66 -17.45 11.96
N ALA A 364 74.81 -16.51 11.04
CA ALA A 364 73.91 -15.36 10.90
C ALA A 364 72.54 -15.77 10.35
N VAL A 365 72.48 -16.76 9.46
CA VAL A 365 71.23 -17.37 8.96
C VAL A 365 70.60 -18.23 10.04
N ALA A 366 71.37 -18.97 10.83
CA ALA A 366 70.86 -19.74 11.97
C ALA A 366 70.39 -18.83 13.12
N ALA A 367 71.09 -17.73 13.39
CA ALA A 367 70.68 -16.72 14.36
C ALA A 367 69.49 -15.90 13.85
N GLY A 368 69.43 -15.59 12.56
CA GLY A 368 68.28 -14.95 11.91
C GLY A 368 67.06 -15.86 11.87
N ALA A 369 67.25 -17.16 11.59
CA ALA A 369 66.20 -18.17 11.65
C ALA A 369 65.76 -18.44 13.10
N GLY A 370 66.70 -18.42 14.05
CA GLY A 370 66.42 -18.54 15.49
C GLY A 370 65.64 -17.35 16.02
N ALA A 371 66.01 -16.13 15.64
CA ALA A 371 65.28 -14.89 15.99
C ALA A 371 63.91 -14.82 15.31
N TRP A 372 63.79 -15.31 14.07
CA TRP A 372 62.52 -15.41 13.35
C TRP A 372 61.59 -16.49 13.93
N ALA A 373 62.17 -17.59 14.44
CA ALA A 373 61.42 -18.65 15.13
C ALA A 373 61.00 -18.26 16.56
N LEU A 374 61.78 -17.43 17.26
CA LEU A 374 61.47 -16.92 18.60
C LEU A 374 60.45 -15.76 18.60
N GLY A 375 60.20 -15.13 17.44
CA GLY A 375 59.25 -14.03 17.29
C GLY A 375 57.83 -14.44 16.85
N ARG A 376 57.56 -15.72 16.61
CA ARG A 376 56.21 -16.20 16.28
C ARG A 376 55.45 -16.54 17.56
N THR A 377 54.56 -15.64 17.96
CA THR A 377 53.50 -15.96 18.92
C THR A 377 52.61 -17.06 18.33
N PRO A 378 52.24 -18.08 19.12
CA PRO A 378 51.27 -19.08 18.67
C PRO A 378 49.96 -18.37 18.33
N GLN A 379 49.45 -18.61 17.12
CA GLN A 379 48.16 -18.07 16.70
C GLN A 379 47.06 -19.10 16.94
N VAL A 380 45.95 -18.64 17.52
CA VAL A 380 44.78 -19.46 17.83
C VAL A 380 43.60 -18.93 17.03
N VAL A 381 42.74 -19.84 16.56
CA VAL A 381 41.55 -19.48 15.80
C VAL A 381 40.48 -18.92 16.75
N VAL A 382 39.96 -17.74 16.44
CA VAL A 382 38.88 -17.11 17.21
C VAL A 382 37.58 -17.91 17.07
N PRO A 383 36.99 -18.40 18.18
CA PRO A 383 35.77 -19.20 18.14
C PRO A 383 34.55 -18.34 17.79
N LYS A 384 33.50 -18.97 17.27
CA LYS A 384 32.25 -18.29 16.93
C LYS A 384 31.49 -17.84 18.19
N VAL A 385 31.55 -16.55 18.49
CA VAL A 385 30.91 -15.92 19.66
C VAL A 385 29.69 -15.05 19.33
N VAL A 386 29.47 -14.72 18.05
CA VAL A 386 28.30 -13.96 17.60
C VAL A 386 27.01 -14.74 17.88
N GLY A 387 26.04 -14.08 18.50
CA GLY A 387 24.75 -14.66 18.92
C GLY A 387 24.74 -15.32 20.31
N LEU A 388 25.91 -15.47 20.95
CA LEU A 388 26.01 -15.91 22.35
C LEU A 388 25.70 -14.76 23.31
N THR A 389 25.31 -15.10 24.54
CA THR A 389 25.24 -14.11 25.63
C THR A 389 26.64 -13.73 26.10
N GLU A 390 26.79 -12.59 26.77
CA GLU A 390 28.09 -12.14 27.30
C GLU A 390 28.80 -13.21 28.15
N LEU A 391 28.04 -13.92 29.00
CA LEU A 391 28.57 -14.96 29.87
C LEU A 391 29.06 -16.16 29.04
N GLN A 392 28.31 -16.55 28.01
CA GLN A 392 28.68 -17.64 27.11
C GLN A 392 29.88 -17.26 26.22
N ALA A 393 29.95 -16.02 25.74
CA ALA A 393 31.06 -15.52 24.94
C ALA A 393 32.36 -15.44 25.77
N LYS A 394 32.29 -14.92 27.01
CA LYS A 394 33.41 -14.96 27.97
C LYS A 394 33.92 -16.38 28.19
N ALA A 395 33.00 -17.33 28.41
CA ALA A 395 33.34 -18.72 28.64
C ALA A 395 33.88 -19.44 27.39
N ALA A 396 33.47 -19.02 26.19
CA ALA A 396 33.97 -19.57 24.93
C ALA A 396 35.38 -19.07 24.60
N LEU A 397 35.66 -17.78 24.84
CA LEU A 397 36.96 -17.16 24.62
C LEU A 397 38.00 -17.62 25.65
N SER A 398 37.63 -17.76 26.92
CA SER A 398 38.57 -18.23 27.96
C SER A 398 39.04 -19.67 27.74
N LYS A 399 38.24 -20.54 27.09
CA LYS A 399 38.62 -21.92 26.75
C LYS A 399 39.76 -22.02 25.75
N VAL A 400 39.94 -21.00 24.91
CA VAL A 400 41.00 -20.92 23.89
C VAL A 400 42.03 -19.85 24.26
N ALA A 401 42.10 -19.48 25.54
CA ALA A 401 43.02 -18.50 26.09
C ALA A 401 42.90 -17.09 25.51
N PHE A 402 41.73 -16.67 24.99
CA PHE A 402 41.46 -15.27 24.65
C PHE A 402 40.83 -14.50 25.83
N THR A 403 41.12 -13.20 25.92
CA THR A 403 40.49 -12.30 26.90
C THR A 403 39.30 -11.58 26.24
N ALA A 404 38.13 -11.59 26.86
CA ALA A 404 36.96 -10.90 26.31
C ALA A 404 36.91 -9.45 26.82
N GLU A 405 36.94 -8.48 25.91
CA GLU A 405 36.69 -7.07 26.20
C GLU A 405 35.35 -6.65 25.60
N PHE A 406 34.67 -5.67 26.21
CA PHE A 406 33.36 -5.21 25.76
C PHE A 406 33.48 -3.76 25.29
N ALA A 407 33.16 -3.54 24.01
CA ALA A 407 32.96 -2.20 23.47
C ALA A 407 31.58 -1.65 23.89
N ASP A 408 31.32 -0.39 23.55
CA ASP A 408 30.01 0.23 23.76
C ASP A 408 28.89 -0.57 23.07
N ASP A 409 27.84 -0.90 23.82
CA ASP A 409 26.69 -1.61 23.28
C ASP A 409 26.03 -0.84 22.12
N SER A 410 25.63 -1.55 21.06
CA SER A 410 24.97 -0.96 19.89
C SER A 410 23.61 -1.60 19.60
N PHE A 411 22.74 -0.90 18.86
CA PHE A 411 21.44 -1.45 18.47
C PHE A 411 21.58 -2.43 17.29
N SER A 412 20.74 -3.47 17.26
CA SER A 412 20.68 -4.44 16.17
C SER A 412 19.25 -4.91 15.93
N GLU A 413 18.85 -4.95 14.66
CA GLU A 413 17.54 -5.47 14.23
C GLU A 413 17.51 -7.01 14.13
N THR A 414 18.67 -7.66 14.08
CA THR A 414 18.80 -9.10 13.83
C THR A 414 19.23 -9.88 15.06
N VAL A 415 19.92 -9.23 16.00
CA VAL A 415 20.45 -9.87 17.21
C VAL A 415 19.68 -9.36 18.43
N ALA A 416 19.09 -10.27 19.19
CA ALA A 416 18.33 -9.93 20.40
C ALA A 416 19.20 -9.22 21.46
N ALA A 417 18.57 -8.39 22.29
CA ALA A 417 19.26 -7.65 23.34
C ALA A 417 20.05 -8.58 24.28
N GLY A 418 21.27 -8.17 24.66
CA GLY A 418 22.17 -8.93 25.54
C GLY A 418 22.96 -10.05 24.84
N LYS A 419 22.95 -10.09 23.50
CA LYS A 419 23.77 -11.01 22.69
C LYS A 419 24.84 -10.28 21.89
N VAL A 420 25.96 -10.94 21.66
CA VAL A 420 27.08 -10.40 20.90
C VAL A 420 26.70 -10.24 19.42
N ILE A 421 26.86 -9.03 18.88
CA ILE A 421 26.61 -8.69 17.46
C ILE A 421 27.84 -8.88 16.58
N SER A 422 29.01 -8.55 17.09
CA SER A 422 30.29 -8.60 16.38
C SER A 422 31.42 -8.84 17.37
N SER A 423 32.50 -9.42 16.86
CA SER A 423 33.77 -9.55 17.57
C SER A 423 34.90 -9.03 16.69
N ASP A 424 35.91 -8.42 17.30
CA ASP A 424 37.16 -8.04 16.67
C ASP A 424 38.33 -8.63 17.48
N PRO A 425 39.12 -9.56 16.93
CA PRO A 425 39.05 -10.13 15.58
C PRO A 425 37.79 -10.97 15.31
N VAL A 426 37.46 -11.20 14.03
CA VAL A 426 36.23 -11.91 13.65
C VAL A 426 36.35 -13.42 13.84
N ALA A 427 35.22 -14.10 14.03
CA ALA A 427 35.21 -15.56 14.19
C ALA A 427 35.86 -16.28 13.00
N GLY A 428 36.78 -17.21 13.28
CA GLY A 428 37.55 -17.96 12.29
C GLY A 428 38.91 -17.33 11.92
N GLU A 429 39.18 -16.09 12.34
CA GLU A 429 40.48 -15.45 12.15
C GLU A 429 41.53 -15.99 13.13
N GLN A 430 42.80 -15.92 12.75
CA GLN A 430 43.92 -16.30 13.60
C GLN A 430 44.43 -15.06 14.36
N ALA A 431 44.39 -15.13 15.69
CA ALA A 431 44.87 -14.07 16.56
C ALA A 431 45.90 -14.61 17.56
N ASP A 432 46.76 -13.73 18.08
CA ASP A 432 47.79 -14.12 19.03
C ASP A 432 47.17 -14.75 20.29
N GLU A 433 47.72 -15.89 20.72
CA GLU A 433 47.30 -16.51 21.98
C GLU A 433 47.38 -15.49 23.13
N LYS A 434 46.31 -15.36 23.93
CA LYS A 434 46.17 -14.38 25.03
C LYS A 434 45.85 -12.95 24.60
N SER A 435 45.58 -12.69 23.32
CA SER A 435 45.06 -11.38 22.90
C SER A 435 43.65 -11.11 23.44
N ALA A 436 43.27 -9.84 23.45
CA ALA A 436 41.89 -9.44 23.70
C ALA A 436 41.05 -9.61 22.42
N VAL A 437 39.80 -10.01 22.60
CA VAL A 437 38.76 -10.00 21.57
C VAL A 437 37.69 -9.04 22.03
N THR A 438 37.51 -7.94 21.31
CA THR A 438 36.52 -6.91 21.61
C THR A 438 35.16 -7.35 21.09
N LEU A 439 34.18 -7.42 21.98
CA LEU A 439 32.81 -7.83 21.70
C LEU A 439 31.89 -6.61 21.78
N THR A 440 31.01 -6.47 20.80
CA THR A 440 29.92 -5.49 20.86
C THR A 440 28.62 -6.23 21.19
N VAL A 441 27.83 -5.72 22.14
CA VAL A 441 26.59 -6.35 22.59
C VAL A 441 25.39 -5.60 22.04
N SER A 442 24.36 -6.34 21.63
CA SER A 442 23.10 -5.78 21.13
C SER A 442 22.29 -5.15 22.27
N LYS A 443 21.83 -3.91 22.08
CA LYS A 443 20.74 -3.29 22.85
C LYS A 443 19.35 -3.71 22.34
N GLY A 444 19.30 -4.57 21.32
CA GLY A 444 18.10 -4.91 20.58
C GLY A 444 17.74 -3.86 19.53
N PRO A 445 16.52 -3.94 18.97
CA PRO A 445 16.07 -3.00 17.96
C PRO A 445 15.94 -1.57 18.50
N GLU A 446 16.41 -0.57 17.75
CA GLU A 446 16.22 0.84 18.08
C GLU A 446 14.75 1.22 17.83
N ARG A 447 14.06 1.77 18.83
CA ARG A 447 12.64 2.15 18.74
C ARG A 447 12.38 3.51 19.36
N TYR A 448 11.43 4.24 18.78
CA TYR A 448 10.96 5.55 19.19
C TYR A 448 9.46 5.51 19.46
N THR A 449 9.02 6.21 20.49
CA THR A 449 7.60 6.29 20.84
C THR A 449 6.96 7.49 20.16
N ILE A 450 5.81 7.26 19.52
CA ILE A 450 5.04 8.36 18.92
C ILE A 450 4.49 9.24 20.06
N PRO A 451 4.81 10.54 20.11
CA PRO A 451 4.31 11.44 21.15
C PRO A 451 2.79 11.59 21.08
N ASN A 452 2.16 11.95 22.20
CA ASN A 452 0.74 12.28 22.19
C ASN A 452 0.51 13.69 21.64
N LEU A 453 -0.03 13.75 20.42
CA LEU A 453 -0.27 14.99 19.68
C LEU A 453 -1.74 15.43 19.67
N ALA A 454 -2.62 14.71 20.37
CA ALA A 454 -4.04 15.05 20.39
C ALA A 454 -4.26 16.47 20.98
N LYS A 455 -5.15 17.24 20.33
CA LYS A 455 -5.49 18.63 20.68
C LYS A 455 -4.35 19.65 20.53
N ARG A 456 -3.20 19.27 19.95
CA ARG A 456 -2.14 20.22 19.60
C ARG A 456 -2.39 20.86 18.24
N THR A 457 -1.76 22.00 17.99
CA THR A 457 -1.72 22.61 16.66
C THR A 457 -0.89 21.73 15.71
N VAL A 458 -1.08 21.91 14.41
CA VAL A 458 -0.31 21.17 13.39
C VAL A 458 1.18 21.47 13.52
N THR A 459 1.53 22.75 13.71
CA THR A 459 2.93 23.19 13.89
C THR A 459 3.60 22.58 15.11
N ASP A 460 2.89 22.53 16.26
CA ASP A 460 3.44 21.92 17.47
C ASP A 460 3.56 20.39 17.34
N ALA A 461 2.65 19.78 16.58
CA ALA A 461 2.66 18.35 16.30
C ALA A 461 3.84 17.98 15.39
N GLU A 462 4.08 18.75 14.34
CA GLU A 462 5.23 18.59 13.44
C GLU A 462 6.55 18.69 14.19
N ALA A 463 6.73 19.73 15.02
CA ALA A 463 7.92 19.91 15.84
C ALA A 463 8.15 18.74 16.83
N ALA A 464 7.08 18.22 17.43
CA ALA A 464 7.17 17.10 18.35
C ALA A 464 7.50 15.77 17.65
N ILE A 465 7.02 15.56 16.41
CA ILE A 465 7.37 14.40 15.58
C ILE A 465 8.86 14.46 15.21
N THR A 466 9.32 15.59 14.66
CA THR A 466 10.73 15.75 14.27
C THR A 466 11.68 15.64 15.47
N GLY A 467 11.28 16.18 16.63
CA GLY A 467 12.05 16.07 17.87
C GLY A 467 12.15 14.65 18.43
N SER A 468 11.32 13.72 17.96
CA SER A 468 11.32 12.31 18.37
C SER A 468 12.06 11.38 17.40
N ASN A 469 12.85 11.93 16.45
CA ASN A 469 13.50 11.21 15.35
C ASN A 469 12.50 10.45 14.44
N LEU A 470 11.32 11.04 14.25
CA LEU A 470 10.26 10.57 13.39
C LEU A 470 10.03 11.56 12.24
N THR A 471 9.40 11.12 11.17
CA THR A 471 9.16 11.96 9.98
C THR A 471 7.69 12.37 9.91
N VAL A 472 7.43 13.64 9.62
CA VAL A 472 6.06 14.13 9.38
C VAL A 472 5.55 13.59 8.05
N GLY A 473 4.38 12.96 8.08
CA GLY A 473 3.71 12.45 6.90
C GLY A 473 2.70 13.42 6.29
N THR A 474 1.67 12.84 5.69
CA THR A 474 0.55 13.60 5.13
C THR A 474 -0.37 14.11 6.24
N THR A 475 -0.91 15.32 6.01
CA THR A 475 -1.94 15.91 6.87
C THR A 475 -3.29 15.76 6.19
N THR A 476 -4.11 14.86 6.72
CA THR A 476 -5.50 14.68 6.30
C THR A 476 -6.44 15.41 7.24
N GLN A 477 -7.64 15.72 6.77
CA GLN A 477 -8.61 16.49 7.53
C GLN A 477 -9.92 15.71 7.70
N ALA A 478 -10.42 15.60 8.93
CA ALA A 478 -11.64 14.89 9.28
C ALA A 478 -12.58 15.78 10.12
N TYR A 479 -13.89 15.60 9.98
CA TYR A 479 -14.86 16.26 10.86
C TYR A 479 -14.79 15.65 12.26
N ASN A 480 -14.77 16.50 13.29
CA ASN A 480 -14.76 16.06 14.68
C ASN A 480 -15.49 17.09 15.55
N SER A 481 -16.47 16.63 16.34
CA SER A 481 -17.27 17.49 17.21
C SER A 481 -16.61 17.82 18.55
N THR A 482 -15.57 17.08 18.94
CA THR A 482 -14.92 17.18 20.25
C THR A 482 -13.60 17.95 20.18
N VAL A 483 -12.90 17.87 19.05
CA VAL A 483 -11.61 18.52 18.81
C VAL A 483 -11.84 19.78 17.99
N GLY A 484 -11.37 20.92 18.50
CA GLY A 484 -11.49 22.22 17.84
C GLY A 484 -10.86 22.23 16.44
N LYS A 485 -11.43 23.04 15.53
CA LYS A 485 -10.95 23.17 14.15
C LYS A 485 -9.47 23.55 14.13
N GLY A 486 -8.69 22.87 13.29
CA GLY A 486 -7.25 23.10 13.13
C GLY A 486 -6.36 22.40 14.15
N LEU A 487 -6.94 21.63 15.08
CA LEU A 487 -6.19 20.82 16.03
C LEU A 487 -6.10 19.36 15.57
N VAL A 488 -5.02 18.68 15.94
CA VAL A 488 -4.80 17.28 15.65
C VAL A 488 -5.77 16.42 16.45
N VAL A 489 -6.52 15.58 15.73
CA VAL A 489 -7.46 14.59 16.27
C VAL A 489 -6.70 13.33 16.67
N SER A 490 -5.88 12.83 15.75
CA SER A 490 -5.14 11.57 15.91
C SER A 490 -3.97 11.50 14.94
N THR A 491 -3.09 10.54 15.18
CA THR A 491 -1.94 10.23 14.33
C THR A 491 -2.06 8.82 13.77
N SER A 492 -1.44 8.57 12.62
CA SER A 492 -1.25 7.22 12.08
C SER A 492 0.22 7.04 11.71
N PRO A 493 0.99 6.16 12.41
CA PRO A 493 0.54 5.23 13.45
C PRO A 493 0.08 5.92 14.75
N LYS A 494 -0.65 5.18 15.60
CA LYS A 494 -1.31 5.72 16.80
C LYS A 494 -0.28 6.25 17.82
N ALA A 495 -0.58 7.38 18.46
CA ALA A 495 0.20 7.88 19.58
C ALA A 495 0.47 6.80 20.65
N GLY A 496 1.70 6.76 21.16
CA GLY A 496 2.20 5.75 22.09
C GLY A 496 2.75 4.47 21.43
N SER A 497 2.60 4.31 20.12
CA SER A 497 3.20 3.16 19.41
C SER A 497 4.72 3.26 19.38
N SER A 498 5.38 2.12 19.52
CA SER A 498 6.84 1.97 19.41
C SER A 498 7.21 1.67 17.96
N VAL A 499 7.89 2.59 17.28
CA VAL A 499 8.17 2.55 15.83
C VAL A 499 9.67 2.72 15.56
N LYS A 500 10.11 2.49 14.33
CA LYS A 500 11.51 2.67 13.94
C LYS A 500 11.84 4.15 13.75
N ARG A 501 13.15 4.47 13.75
CA ARG A 501 13.64 5.77 13.29
C ARG A 501 13.03 6.12 11.93
N ASP A 502 12.74 7.39 11.70
CA ASP A 502 12.24 7.92 10.42
C ASP A 502 10.88 7.33 9.98
N THR A 503 10.14 6.70 10.91
CA THR A 503 8.77 6.27 10.62
C THR A 503 7.91 7.49 10.33
N VAL A 504 7.16 7.43 9.22
CA VAL A 504 6.26 8.49 8.80
C VAL A 504 5.00 8.51 9.67
N VAL A 505 4.76 9.62 10.36
CA VAL A 505 3.58 9.85 11.20
C VAL A 505 2.63 10.80 10.48
N ASN A 506 1.53 10.27 9.96
CA ASN A 506 0.45 11.06 9.35
C ASN A 506 -0.39 11.74 10.42
N LEU A 507 -0.81 12.97 10.16
CA LEU A 507 -1.67 13.77 11.03
C LEU A 507 -3.10 13.78 10.51
N ILE A 508 -4.07 13.56 11.40
CA ILE A 508 -5.49 13.77 11.12
C ILE A 508 -5.93 15.01 11.88
N VAL A 509 -6.32 16.06 11.17
CA VAL A 509 -6.66 17.39 11.71
C VAL A 509 -8.16 17.61 11.68
N SER A 510 -8.70 18.24 12.72
CA SER A 510 -10.12 18.52 12.82
C SER A 510 -10.56 19.63 11.87
N LYS A 511 -11.59 19.37 11.07
CA LYS A 511 -12.36 20.41 10.34
C LYS A 511 -13.36 21.14 11.25
N GLY A 512 -13.47 20.73 12.50
CA GLY A 512 -14.58 21.07 13.39
C GLY A 512 -15.78 20.13 13.19
N PRO A 513 -16.92 20.41 13.86
CA PRO A 513 -18.13 19.61 13.69
C PRO A 513 -18.65 19.73 12.25
N GLU A 514 -19.18 18.63 11.71
CA GLU A 514 -19.87 18.64 10.42
C GLU A 514 -21.15 19.47 10.54
N ILE A 515 -21.30 20.52 9.73
CA ILE A 515 -22.46 21.42 9.78
C ILE A 515 -23.47 21.01 8.70
N LEU A 516 -24.68 20.63 9.13
CA LEU A 516 -25.78 20.20 8.27
C LEU A 516 -26.92 21.23 8.30
N LYS A 517 -27.73 21.25 7.24
CA LYS A 517 -28.91 22.12 7.15
C LYS A 517 -30.07 21.54 7.96
N VAL A 518 -30.64 22.33 8.85
CA VAL A 518 -31.78 21.90 9.69
C VAL A 518 -33.07 21.96 8.86
N PRO A 519 -33.83 20.85 8.74
CA PRO A 519 -35.11 20.84 8.04
C PRO A 519 -36.19 21.59 8.85
N ASN A 520 -37.12 22.24 8.16
CA ASN A 520 -38.34 22.78 8.79
C ASN A 520 -39.43 21.71 8.79
N VAL A 521 -39.78 21.23 9.98
CA VAL A 521 -40.79 20.20 10.24
C VAL A 521 -42.01 20.75 10.99
N THR A 522 -42.10 22.07 11.14
CA THR A 522 -43.28 22.73 11.74
C THR A 522 -44.53 22.41 10.93
N GLY A 523 -45.64 22.07 11.60
CA GLY A 523 -46.89 21.68 10.95
C GLY A 523 -46.95 20.22 10.47
N GLN A 524 -45.87 19.45 10.59
CA GLN A 524 -45.89 18.01 10.31
C GLN A 524 -46.35 17.20 11.54
N THR A 525 -46.75 15.95 11.33
CA THR A 525 -47.02 15.02 12.43
C THR A 525 -45.73 14.69 13.19
N SER A 526 -45.80 14.41 14.49
CA SER A 526 -44.62 14.08 15.31
C SER A 526 -43.76 12.98 14.68
N SER A 527 -44.41 11.92 14.17
CA SER A 527 -43.70 10.80 13.52
C SER A 527 -42.97 11.22 12.24
N ALA A 528 -43.62 12.00 11.37
CA ALA A 528 -43.01 12.50 10.15
C ALA A 528 -41.86 13.48 10.45
N ALA A 529 -42.06 14.36 11.43
CA ALA A 529 -41.07 15.33 11.87
C ALA A 529 -39.82 14.65 12.45
N GLN A 530 -39.98 13.67 13.34
CA GLN A 530 -38.86 12.90 13.89
C GLN A 530 -38.10 12.13 12.80
N SER A 531 -38.83 11.55 11.84
CA SER A 531 -38.23 10.86 10.70
C SER A 531 -37.42 11.81 9.81
N ALA A 532 -37.96 13.00 9.50
CA ALA A 532 -37.26 14.01 8.71
C ALA A 532 -36.01 14.56 9.43
N VAL A 533 -36.08 14.79 10.74
CA VAL A 533 -34.95 15.22 11.57
C VAL A 533 -33.86 14.14 11.61
N SER A 534 -34.25 12.87 11.81
CA SER A 534 -33.31 11.74 11.81
C SER A 534 -32.65 11.54 10.43
N LYS A 535 -33.44 11.60 9.35
CA LYS A 535 -32.94 11.49 7.97
C LYS A 535 -31.95 12.61 7.62
N ALA A 536 -32.13 13.80 8.22
CA ALA A 536 -31.21 14.92 8.06
C ALA A 536 -29.95 14.84 8.95
N GLY A 537 -29.77 13.77 9.73
CA GLY A 537 -28.56 13.54 10.54
C GLY A 537 -28.58 14.21 11.92
N PHE A 538 -29.77 14.47 12.47
CA PHE A 538 -29.94 15.08 13.79
C PHE A 538 -30.74 14.18 14.74
N LYS A 539 -30.63 14.47 16.05
CA LYS A 539 -31.47 13.85 17.08
C LYS A 539 -32.70 14.72 17.33
N SER A 540 -33.83 14.11 17.68
CA SER A 540 -35.05 14.84 18.03
C SER A 540 -35.40 14.66 19.51
N ALA A 541 -35.69 15.75 20.22
CA ALA A 541 -36.28 15.71 21.56
C ALA A 541 -37.70 16.29 21.51
N VAL A 542 -38.70 15.53 21.93
CA VAL A 542 -40.11 15.93 21.86
C VAL A 542 -40.60 16.39 23.23
N SER A 543 -41.24 17.56 23.28
CA SER A 543 -42.03 18.03 24.42
C SER A 543 -43.47 18.27 24.01
N LEU A 544 -44.41 18.11 24.94
CA LEU A 544 -45.83 18.29 24.69
C LEU A 544 -46.32 19.64 25.21
N GLN A 545 -47.15 20.33 24.43
CA GLN A 545 -47.82 21.57 24.83
C GLN A 545 -49.28 21.55 24.37
N TYR A 546 -50.19 22.05 25.21
CA TYR A 546 -51.59 22.21 24.80
C TYR A 546 -51.73 23.35 23.79
N SER A 547 -52.53 23.13 22.75
CA SER A 547 -52.82 24.13 21.72
C SER A 547 -54.24 23.96 21.21
N GLU A 548 -54.97 25.06 21.11
CA GLU A 548 -56.31 25.12 20.50
C GLU A 548 -56.24 25.29 18.98
N ALA A 549 -55.12 25.80 18.46
CA ALA A 549 -54.93 26.11 17.04
C ALA A 549 -54.31 24.95 16.24
N VAL A 550 -53.54 24.07 16.90
CA VAL A 550 -52.78 23.00 16.25
C VAL A 550 -53.34 21.64 16.66
N ALA A 551 -53.70 20.81 15.68
CA ALA A 551 -54.24 19.49 15.90
C ALA A 551 -53.31 18.61 16.76
N LYS A 552 -53.88 17.75 17.60
CA LYS A 552 -53.13 16.84 18.47
C LYS A 552 -52.16 15.98 17.65
N GLY A 553 -50.91 15.89 18.11
CA GLY A 553 -49.85 15.10 17.46
C GLY A 553 -49.10 15.83 16.34
N VAL A 554 -49.40 17.11 16.09
CA VAL A 554 -48.69 17.95 15.10
C VAL A 554 -47.67 18.86 15.80
N VAL A 555 -46.52 19.08 15.16
CA VAL A 555 -45.45 19.97 15.66
C VAL A 555 -45.93 21.43 15.63
N ILE A 556 -46.01 22.05 16.80
CA ILE A 556 -46.30 23.47 17.02
C ILE A 556 -45.09 24.32 16.63
N SER A 557 -43.90 23.93 17.09
CA SER A 557 -42.67 24.67 16.86
C SER A 557 -41.45 23.76 16.99
N GLN A 558 -40.34 24.20 16.44
CA GLN A 558 -39.04 23.55 16.57
C GLN A 558 -37.95 24.55 16.95
N THR A 559 -36.92 24.07 17.62
CA THR A 559 -35.70 24.85 17.90
C THR A 559 -34.47 24.03 17.55
N PRO A 560 -33.57 24.54 16.69
CA PRO A 560 -33.65 25.80 15.93
C PRO A 560 -34.76 25.81 14.86
N SER A 561 -35.35 26.99 14.60
CA SER A 561 -36.46 27.17 13.66
C SER A 561 -36.05 27.05 12.20
N SER A 562 -34.81 27.41 11.87
CA SER A 562 -34.18 27.24 10.55
C SER A 562 -32.66 27.40 10.66
N GLY A 563 -31.94 27.14 9.56
CA GLY A 563 -30.51 27.39 9.45
C GLY A 563 -29.68 26.10 9.42
N THR A 564 -28.53 26.12 10.09
CA THR A 564 -27.58 25.02 10.13
C THR A 564 -27.22 24.65 11.56
N ALA A 565 -26.98 23.38 11.81
CA ALA A 565 -26.53 22.89 13.11
C ALA A 565 -25.48 21.79 12.93
N ALA A 566 -24.71 21.52 13.98
CA ALA A 566 -23.78 20.40 13.98
C ALA A 566 -24.54 19.07 13.83
N ARG A 567 -23.97 18.13 13.07
CA ARG A 567 -24.45 16.75 12.99
C ARG A 567 -24.63 16.16 14.39
N ASP A 568 -25.64 15.30 14.54
CA ASP A 568 -26.02 14.65 15.79
C ASP A 568 -26.48 15.58 16.93
N SER A 569 -26.58 16.89 16.67
CA SER A 569 -27.21 17.83 17.61
C SER A 569 -28.71 17.56 17.76
N THR A 570 -29.26 17.97 18.89
CA THR A 570 -30.66 17.73 19.23
C THR A 570 -31.55 18.89 18.80
N ILE A 571 -32.49 18.62 17.89
CA ILE A 571 -33.58 19.51 17.52
C ILE A 571 -34.73 19.29 18.50
N LYS A 572 -35.14 20.34 19.19
CA LYS A 572 -36.28 20.30 20.12
C LYS A 572 -37.56 20.50 19.33
N LEU A 573 -38.52 19.60 19.47
CA LEU A 573 -39.82 19.64 18.81
C LEU A 573 -40.89 19.82 19.90
N VAL A 574 -41.72 20.85 19.77
CA VAL A 574 -42.89 21.05 20.62
C VAL A 574 -44.09 20.51 19.85
N VAL A 575 -44.74 19.47 20.37
CA VAL A 575 -45.87 18.79 19.74
C VAL A 575 -47.16 19.11 20.48
N SER A 576 -48.23 19.35 19.73
CA SER A 576 -49.54 19.63 20.30
C SER A 576 -50.11 18.41 21.01
N ASN A 577 -50.47 18.59 22.28
CA ASN A 577 -51.25 17.61 23.05
C ASN A 577 -52.77 17.77 22.85
N GLY A 578 -53.19 18.67 21.95
CA GLY A 578 -54.58 19.09 21.75
C GLY A 578 -55.00 20.25 22.66
N PRO A 579 -56.30 20.60 22.68
CA PRO A 579 -56.83 21.66 23.54
C PRO A 579 -56.60 21.35 25.02
N PRO A 580 -56.45 22.37 25.88
CA PRO A 580 -56.31 22.17 27.32
C PRO A 580 -57.55 21.44 27.89
N LEU A 581 -57.32 20.56 28.85
CA LEU A 581 -58.41 19.88 29.56
C LEU A 581 -59.02 20.82 30.59
N VAL A 582 -60.34 20.99 30.54
CA VAL A 582 -61.12 21.75 31.51
C VAL A 582 -62.01 20.77 32.29
N THR A 583 -62.21 21.04 33.58
CA THR A 583 -63.11 20.26 34.42
C THR A 583 -64.56 20.60 34.10
N VAL A 584 -65.38 19.58 33.85
CA VAL A 584 -66.81 19.74 33.59
C VAL A 584 -67.51 20.19 34.87
N PRO A 585 -68.11 21.41 34.90
CA PRO A 585 -68.84 21.90 36.06
C PRO A 585 -70.09 21.04 36.36
N ASN A 586 -70.53 21.05 37.62
CA ASN A 586 -71.81 20.46 37.99
C ASN A 586 -72.96 21.41 37.61
N ILE A 587 -73.80 20.97 36.67
CA ILE A 587 -74.97 21.70 36.17
C ILE A 587 -76.29 20.95 36.45
N VAL A 588 -76.25 19.82 37.16
CA VAL A 588 -77.45 19.10 37.59
C VAL A 588 -78.29 20.00 38.50
N SER A 589 -79.62 19.98 38.32
CA SER A 589 -80.59 20.82 39.04
C SER A 589 -80.48 22.33 38.76
N LYS A 590 -79.79 22.75 37.69
CA LYS A 590 -79.77 24.14 37.20
C LYS A 590 -80.77 24.32 36.05
N SER A 591 -81.20 25.55 35.79
CA SER A 591 -82.01 25.84 34.60
C SER A 591 -81.17 25.70 33.32
N LEU A 592 -81.79 25.44 32.16
CA LEU A 592 -81.08 25.33 30.88
C LEU A 592 -80.28 26.62 30.56
N SER A 593 -80.83 27.79 30.88
CA SER A 593 -80.14 29.08 30.72
C SER A 593 -78.91 29.21 31.61
N GLN A 594 -79.02 28.82 32.89
CA GLN A 594 -77.90 28.80 33.83
C GLN A 594 -76.83 27.77 33.43
N ALA A 595 -77.25 26.57 33.04
CA ALA A 595 -76.36 25.52 32.57
C ALA A 595 -75.59 25.93 31.31
N THR A 596 -76.25 26.57 30.35
CA THR A 596 -75.61 27.11 29.13
C THR A 596 -74.56 28.16 29.46
N SER A 597 -74.87 29.09 30.37
CA SER A 597 -73.93 30.12 30.81
C SER A 597 -72.70 29.51 31.51
N ILE A 598 -72.92 28.57 32.44
CA ILE A 598 -71.85 27.88 33.18
C ILE A 598 -70.95 27.07 32.24
N LEU A 599 -71.53 26.30 31.31
CA LEU A 599 -70.77 25.49 30.36
C LEU A 599 -70.02 26.35 29.34
N SER A 600 -70.65 27.41 28.81
CA SER A 600 -70.00 28.34 27.88
C SER A 600 -68.85 29.10 28.54
N ALA A 601 -69.01 29.53 29.80
CA ALA A 601 -67.95 30.17 30.59
C ALA A 601 -66.77 29.20 30.86
N ALA A 602 -67.07 27.91 31.05
CA ALA A 602 -66.07 26.84 31.14
C ALA A 602 -65.52 26.41 29.77
N GLY A 603 -65.97 27.00 28.67
CA GLY A 603 -65.47 26.72 27.32
C GLY A 603 -66.01 25.43 26.69
N PHE A 604 -67.16 24.92 27.14
CA PHE A 604 -67.84 23.77 26.56
C PHE A 604 -69.01 24.18 25.67
N LYS A 605 -69.31 23.34 24.67
CA LYS A 605 -70.54 23.42 23.87
C LYS A 605 -71.63 22.61 24.56
N ILE A 606 -72.88 23.05 24.51
CA ILE A 606 -74.02 22.33 25.09
C ILE A 606 -74.85 21.66 23.98
N SER A 607 -75.25 20.41 24.19
CA SER A 607 -76.20 19.70 23.33
C SER A 607 -77.37 19.22 24.18
N VAL A 608 -78.57 19.65 23.85
CA VAL A 608 -79.77 19.36 24.65
C VAL A 608 -80.51 18.15 24.07
N ARG A 609 -80.92 17.23 24.92
CA ARG A 609 -81.85 16.14 24.62
C ARG A 609 -83.10 16.30 25.48
N THR A 610 -84.27 16.22 24.86
CA THR A 610 -85.56 16.43 25.52
C THR A 610 -86.39 15.15 25.40
N ASN A 611 -86.79 14.57 26.53
CA ASN A 611 -87.49 13.28 26.57
C ASN A 611 -89.02 13.41 26.77
N ILE A 612 -89.58 14.63 26.74
CA ILE A 612 -91.03 14.88 26.95
C ILE A 612 -91.53 15.97 25.96
N PRO A 613 -92.65 15.76 25.25
CA PRO A 613 -93.34 16.82 24.51
C PRO A 613 -94.02 17.76 25.52
N GLY A 614 -93.43 18.93 25.78
CA GLY A 614 -93.95 19.89 26.75
C GLY A 614 -92.93 20.82 27.41
N GLY A 615 -91.63 20.54 27.26
CA GLY A 615 -90.56 21.50 27.58
C GLY A 615 -90.12 21.50 29.05
N GLY A 616 -89.16 20.64 29.35
CA GLY A 616 -88.37 20.71 30.58
C GLY A 616 -87.32 21.81 30.57
N ASN A 617 -87.21 22.59 31.63
CA ASN A 617 -86.22 23.67 31.75
C ASN A 617 -85.13 23.38 32.80
N ILE A 618 -85.15 22.20 33.44
CA ILE A 618 -84.19 21.81 34.47
C ILE A 618 -83.34 20.64 33.97
N VAL A 619 -82.02 20.74 34.15
CA VAL A 619 -81.08 19.68 33.80
C VAL A 619 -81.17 18.56 34.84
N VAL A 620 -81.61 17.38 34.43
CA VAL A 620 -81.68 16.19 35.30
C VAL A 620 -80.47 15.29 35.16
N GLN A 621 -79.83 15.29 34.00
CA GLN A 621 -78.65 14.50 33.73
C GLN A 621 -77.69 15.27 32.84
N GLN A 622 -76.40 15.11 33.11
CA GLN A 622 -75.32 15.59 32.26
C GLN A 622 -74.40 14.42 31.90
N SER A 623 -73.94 14.40 30.66
CA SER A 623 -72.95 13.45 30.17
C SER A 623 -71.94 14.20 29.28
N PRO A 624 -70.65 14.18 29.60
CA PRO A 624 -69.98 13.56 30.75
C PRO A 624 -70.40 14.12 32.13
N GLY A 625 -70.25 13.29 33.17
CA GLY A 625 -70.58 13.65 34.55
C GLY A 625 -69.74 14.79 35.13
N ALA A 626 -70.25 15.44 36.18
CA ALA A 626 -69.56 16.53 36.86
C ALA A 626 -68.20 16.07 37.42
N GLY A 627 -67.19 16.95 37.36
CA GLY A 627 -65.83 16.64 37.82
C GLY A 627 -64.98 15.85 36.81
N SER A 628 -65.53 15.42 35.67
CA SER A 628 -64.74 14.81 34.60
C SER A 628 -63.92 15.84 33.82
N SER A 629 -62.74 15.46 33.33
CA SER A 629 -61.89 16.33 32.50
C SER A 629 -62.18 16.10 31.02
N ARG A 630 -62.45 17.18 30.28
CA ARG A 630 -62.70 17.14 28.84
C ARG A 630 -61.93 18.26 28.11
N PRO A 631 -61.48 18.03 26.86
CA PRO A 631 -60.85 19.08 26.07
C PRO A 631 -61.77 20.30 25.95
N LYS A 632 -61.22 21.49 26.13
CA LYS A 632 -61.95 22.74 25.87
C LYS A 632 -62.55 22.72 24.45
N GLY A 633 -63.81 23.14 24.32
CA GLY A 633 -64.61 23.07 23.10
C GLY A 633 -65.40 21.76 22.92
N SER A 634 -65.26 20.78 23.83
CA SER A 634 -66.06 19.55 23.82
C SER A 634 -67.54 19.83 24.05
N THR A 635 -68.39 18.92 23.56
CA THR A 635 -69.84 19.01 23.75
C THR A 635 -70.26 18.23 24.99
N ILE A 636 -71.00 18.88 25.89
CA ILE A 636 -71.67 18.25 27.03
C ILE A 636 -73.13 18.03 26.65
N VAL A 637 -73.57 16.78 26.70
CA VAL A 637 -74.96 16.40 26.46
C VAL A 637 -75.72 16.56 27.77
N VAL A 638 -76.85 17.26 27.72
CA VAL A 638 -77.74 17.44 28.88
C VAL A 638 -79.12 16.90 28.55
N ASP A 639 -79.68 16.13 29.48
CA ASP A 639 -81.07 15.71 29.42
C ASP A 639 -81.87 16.65 30.31
N VAL A 640 -82.94 17.22 29.75
CA VAL A 640 -83.84 18.15 30.45
C VAL A 640 -85.20 17.51 30.70
N PHE A 641 -85.76 17.76 31.89
CA PHE A 641 -87.07 17.29 32.33
C PHE A 641 -87.99 18.47 32.66
#